data_AF-V2XJ85-F1
#
_entry.id   AF-V2XJ85-F1
#
_cell.length_a   1.000
_cell.length_b   1.000
_cell.length_c   1.000
_cell.angle_alpha   90.00
_cell.angle_beta   90.00
_cell.angle_gamma   90.00
#
_symmetry.space_group_name_H-M   'P 1'
#
loop_
_entity.id
_entity.type
_entity.pdbx_description
1 polymer ?
#
loop_
_entity_poly.entity_id
_entity_poly.type
_entity_poly.pdbx_seq_one_letter_code
_entity_poly.pdbx_strand_id
1 'polypeptide(L)'
;MAESSFKDIPELFEVDLGESLTARTESLSTFRELGPPDLCHVVKSNGKSGQRDLGSYHYVSGVDASSSASLAAYINSLTYAIEDSSAWFSKTSAWKVKSGCYCCFNAFSRVDIRVDVKIPGGVHAYVMDLRGERHEATPELWQETYVSALLRAILYSDDPNYWLDAYRKLDPITSTDSEIRFLQAAEALFMKGWQVGSDPEIQVATVVSNHLTAGIMKYFGDSGRFQQAANLFEKLTAKEPEVASLLARAYIGMNEEVKAVQIMAQSIKQTPHSYTLLHTQCDLLRSKGKYDWAVKLAREAVNCAPSEFVTWEKLTECYISLGDYESALLTLNSCPMFTYNGRDVHRNLTPARVHLPFLRPIGEILPERVKTDDDEADPALLRLPAPGLRGTWARAYALLTKLVSQIGWDELLKTRSSVFVMEEEYRMQKAHSEMSRVTSSSAVIHEDGTVRDSVVSGSTAVADGDVVDDNASTRGIVAPSTPISASRKSGSFGGVNGTGERLGTDSSIPMIRISTESDREKERQVNGDTPSRVNGSTFDAGEGDRSGLEKPAQAAAEEEDIASDDASHKQQPAPEAFSFSNKRLCERWLDNLFMVLYEDLRVWTIFRAEVAHFKTQHVAYRKTGLEWEILGDLGLRLHHKEEAKEAYQRCLDTPRYSQKPWAKLMETYAEEGDIQRCIQTAIRVAAYQWADYTEMTYPTQIARAFFKLGKIHGHAKITYTLISMGLPESILKIMDSYLQYGKTFKVEGWDF
;
A
#
# COMPACT_ATOMS: atom_id res chain seq x y z
N MET A 1 -34.91 17.21 23.73
CA MET A 1 -33.85 17.96 24.45
C MET A 1 -33.08 18.72 23.41
N ALA A 2 -32.79 20.01 23.58
CA ALA A 2 -31.96 20.74 22.60
C ALA A 2 -30.59 20.06 22.54
N GLU A 3 -30.26 19.47 21.40
CA GLU A 3 -29.01 18.73 21.24
C GLU A 3 -27.84 19.70 21.17
N SER A 4 -26.76 19.38 21.89
CA SER A 4 -25.48 20.10 21.80
C SER A 4 -24.72 19.77 20.50
N SER A 5 -25.32 18.96 19.63
CA SER A 5 -24.68 18.38 18.48
C SER A 5 -24.69 19.32 17.28
N PHE A 6 -23.71 19.17 16.39
CA PHE A 6 -23.76 19.79 15.07
C PHE A 6 -24.75 19.06 14.18
N LYS A 7 -25.45 19.80 13.33
CA LYS A 7 -26.49 19.24 12.45
C LYS A 7 -25.91 18.29 11.39
N ASP A 8 -24.94 18.78 10.62
CA ASP A 8 -24.42 18.10 9.42
C ASP A 8 -22.90 17.81 9.51
N ILE A 9 -22.30 17.97 10.70
CA ILE A 9 -20.86 17.80 10.93
C ILE A 9 -20.65 16.66 11.94
N PRO A 10 -19.79 15.66 11.63
CA PRO A 10 -19.51 14.60 12.57
C PRO A 10 -18.67 15.13 13.73
N GLU A 11 -18.88 14.57 14.92
CA GLU A 11 -18.10 14.93 16.09
C GLU A 11 -18.03 13.81 17.13
N LEU A 12 -16.92 13.81 17.85
CA LEU A 12 -16.63 12.94 18.97
C LEU A 12 -16.64 13.79 20.24
N PHE A 13 -17.50 13.44 21.20
CA PHE A 13 -17.56 14.13 22.49
C PHE A 13 -16.49 13.58 23.43
N GLU A 14 -15.74 14.48 24.05
CA GLU A 14 -14.68 14.14 25.00
C GLU A 14 -15.25 13.62 26.32
N VAL A 15 -14.52 12.72 26.98
CA VAL A 15 -14.78 12.34 28.38
C VAL A 15 -14.32 13.46 29.30
N ASP A 16 -13.06 13.88 29.13
CA ASP A 16 -12.47 15.00 29.84
C ASP A 16 -12.16 16.17 28.88
N LEU A 17 -12.56 17.38 29.27
CA LEU A 17 -12.42 18.57 28.45
C LEU A 17 -10.93 18.83 28.09
N GLY A 18 -10.61 18.81 26.80
CA GLY A 18 -9.26 19.05 26.27
C GLY A 18 -8.37 17.80 26.18
N GLU A 19 -8.92 16.60 26.39
CA GLU A 19 -8.17 15.34 26.24
C GLU A 19 -7.65 15.13 24.81
N SER A 20 -8.40 15.56 23.79
CA SER A 20 -8.01 15.44 22.38
C SER A 20 -6.74 16.24 22.06
N LEU A 21 -6.66 17.48 22.55
CA LEU A 21 -5.50 18.35 22.40
C LEU A 21 -4.29 17.81 23.18
N THR A 22 -4.53 17.23 24.36
CA THR A 22 -3.48 16.62 25.18
C THR A 22 -2.90 15.40 24.49
N ALA A 23 -3.75 14.47 24.04
CA ALA A 23 -3.36 13.27 23.32
C ALA A 23 -2.63 13.58 22.01
N ARG A 24 -3.06 14.63 21.29
CA ARG A 24 -2.35 15.12 20.10
C ARG A 24 -0.94 15.59 20.46
N THR A 25 -0.80 16.35 21.54
CA THR A 25 0.51 16.85 22.01
C THR A 25 1.46 15.71 22.38
N GLU A 26 0.97 14.69 23.10
CA GLU A 26 1.75 13.50 23.45
C GLU A 26 2.23 12.72 22.22
N SER A 27 1.43 12.74 21.15
CA SER A 27 1.72 12.02 19.91
C SER A 27 2.62 12.79 18.94
N LEU A 28 2.90 14.09 19.16
CA LEU A 28 3.66 14.90 18.20
C LEU A 28 5.02 14.30 17.82
N SER A 29 5.72 13.72 18.79
CA SER A 29 7.04 13.13 18.60
C SER A 29 7.05 11.83 17.80
N THR A 30 5.89 11.19 17.62
CA THR A 30 5.76 9.91 16.89
C THR A 30 5.59 10.12 15.39
N PHE A 31 5.11 11.29 14.95
CA PHE A 31 4.88 11.58 13.55
C PHE A 31 6.19 11.67 12.76
N ARG A 32 6.25 10.99 11.61
CA ARG A 32 7.46 10.85 10.79
C ARG A 32 7.34 11.42 9.39
N GLU A 33 6.14 11.49 8.82
CA GLU A 33 5.88 11.91 7.44
C GLU A 33 5.12 13.24 7.41
N LEU A 34 4.07 13.35 6.58
CA LEU A 34 3.22 14.52 6.47
C LEU A 34 2.39 14.81 7.74
N GLY A 35 2.38 13.90 8.72
CA GLY A 35 1.65 14.04 9.98
C GLY A 35 0.18 13.63 9.91
N PRO A 36 -0.53 13.79 11.06
CA PRO A 36 -1.93 13.42 11.20
C PRO A 36 -2.85 14.42 10.46
N PRO A 37 -4.14 14.08 10.31
CA PRO A 37 -5.13 15.06 9.89
C PRO A 37 -5.18 16.26 10.84
N ASP A 38 -5.74 17.35 10.35
CA ASP A 38 -5.95 18.53 11.18
C ASP A 38 -7.06 18.22 12.19
N LEU A 39 -6.90 18.73 13.42
CA LEU A 39 -7.82 18.49 14.53
C LEU A 39 -8.55 19.80 14.84
N CYS A 40 -9.88 19.76 14.82
CA CYS A 40 -10.70 20.88 15.26
C CYS A 40 -11.41 20.51 16.55
N HIS A 41 -11.00 21.12 17.65
CA HIS A 41 -11.65 21.01 18.96
C HIS A 41 -12.57 22.20 19.21
N VAL A 42 -13.73 21.97 19.81
CA VAL A 42 -14.69 23.01 20.19
C VAL A 42 -15.20 22.78 21.60
N VAL A 43 -15.46 23.88 22.30
CA VAL A 43 -16.09 23.91 23.62
C VAL A 43 -17.47 24.53 23.48
N LYS A 44 -18.50 23.79 23.87
CA LYS A 44 -19.89 24.19 23.80
C LYS A 44 -20.41 24.48 25.20
N SER A 45 -21.20 25.54 25.33
CA SER A 45 -21.82 25.95 26.59
C SER A 45 -23.27 26.33 26.37
N ASN A 46 -24.11 26.12 27.38
CA ASN A 46 -25.51 26.55 27.35
C ASN A 46 -25.81 27.64 28.38
N GLY A 47 -24.79 28.24 29.01
CA GLY A 47 -24.94 29.38 29.91
C GLY A 47 -25.76 29.14 31.18
N LYS A 48 -26.24 27.91 31.44
CA LYS A 48 -26.96 27.58 32.67
C LYS A 48 -25.97 27.32 33.79
N SER A 49 -26.15 28.03 34.91
CA SER A 49 -25.35 27.83 36.12
C SER A 49 -25.42 26.37 36.60
N GLY A 50 -24.28 25.70 36.73
CA GLY A 50 -24.17 24.31 37.18
C GLY A 50 -24.09 23.25 36.08
N GLN A 51 -24.35 23.58 34.82
CA GLN A 51 -24.02 22.69 33.70
C GLN A 51 -22.57 22.88 33.27
N ARG A 52 -21.85 21.77 33.15
CA ARG A 52 -20.47 21.77 32.66
C ARG A 52 -20.45 22.05 31.16
N ASP A 53 -19.41 22.75 30.72
CA ASP A 53 -19.11 22.89 29.30
C ASP A 53 -18.79 21.51 28.70
N LEU A 54 -19.14 21.31 27.42
CA LEU A 54 -18.88 20.09 26.69
C LEU A 54 -17.76 20.32 25.68
N GLY A 55 -16.77 19.42 25.67
CA GLY A 55 -15.76 19.34 24.63
C GLY A 55 -16.20 18.37 23.55
N SER A 56 -16.03 18.75 22.29
CA SER A 56 -16.10 17.82 21.16
C SER A 56 -15.06 18.17 20.12
N TYR A 57 -14.71 17.19 19.29
CA TYR A 57 -13.72 17.37 18.23
C TYR A 57 -14.07 16.54 17.00
N HIS A 58 -13.48 16.94 15.88
CA HIS A 58 -13.51 16.20 14.62
C HIS A 58 -12.19 16.41 13.87
N TYR A 59 -11.87 15.45 13.01
CA TYR A 59 -10.72 15.57 12.12
C TYR A 59 -11.15 16.25 10.83
N VAL A 60 -10.25 17.02 10.22
CA VAL A 60 -10.54 17.72 8.98
C VAL A 60 -9.31 17.80 8.07
N SER A 61 -9.55 17.88 6.77
CA SER A 61 -8.52 18.21 5.77
C SER A 61 -9.11 19.10 4.68
N GLY A 62 -8.26 19.87 4.01
CA GLY A 62 -8.67 20.79 2.95
C GLY A 62 -9.10 22.19 3.41
N VAL A 63 -8.99 22.51 4.70
CA VAL A 63 -9.16 23.89 5.17
C VAL A 63 -7.93 24.71 4.80
N ASP A 64 -8.12 25.97 4.40
CA ASP A 64 -7.01 26.87 4.08
C ASP A 64 -6.21 27.22 5.36
N ALA A 65 -5.06 26.56 5.54
CA ALA A 65 -4.13 26.76 6.64
C ALA A 65 -3.07 27.86 6.38
N SER A 66 -3.33 28.81 5.48
CA SER A 66 -2.42 29.92 5.18
C SER A 66 -2.37 31.02 6.24
N SER A 67 -3.34 31.09 7.15
CA SER A 67 -3.38 32.12 8.19
C SER A 67 -4.20 31.72 9.41
N SER A 68 -4.02 32.43 10.52
CA SER A 68 -4.87 32.29 11.71
C SER A 68 -6.33 32.72 11.43
N ALA A 69 -6.54 33.69 10.54
CA ALA A 69 -7.86 34.20 10.19
C ALA A 69 -8.69 33.17 9.43
N SER A 70 -8.10 32.43 8.49
CA SER A 70 -8.79 31.38 7.73
C SER A 70 -9.18 30.19 8.61
N LEU A 71 -8.28 29.76 9.50
CA LEU A 71 -8.58 28.70 10.49
C LEU A 71 -9.63 29.15 11.51
N ALA A 72 -9.58 30.40 11.96
CA ALA A 72 -10.61 30.96 12.84
C ALA A 72 -11.96 31.09 12.13
N ALA A 73 -11.98 31.43 10.83
CA ALA A 73 -13.19 31.46 10.03
C ALA A 73 -13.85 30.07 9.93
N TYR A 74 -13.05 28.99 9.84
CA TYR A 74 -13.57 27.63 9.91
C TYR A 74 -14.28 27.37 11.25
N ILE A 75 -13.64 27.67 12.39
CA ILE A 75 -14.27 27.49 13.72
C ILE A 75 -15.53 28.34 13.85
N ASN A 76 -15.50 29.59 13.38
CA ASN A 76 -16.67 30.47 13.41
C ASN A 76 -17.82 29.93 12.57
N SER A 77 -17.55 29.26 11.45
CA SER A 77 -18.60 28.63 10.63
C SER A 77 -19.37 27.55 11.39
N LEU A 78 -18.72 26.88 12.35
CA LEU A 78 -19.35 25.85 13.20
C LEU A 78 -20.42 26.44 14.14
N THR A 79 -20.37 27.74 14.43
CA THR A 79 -21.41 28.39 15.26
C THR A 79 -22.79 28.36 14.61
N TYR A 80 -22.84 28.32 13.28
CA TYR A 80 -24.07 28.20 12.50
C TYR A 80 -24.52 26.75 12.30
N ALA A 81 -23.68 25.78 12.69
CA ALA A 81 -23.96 24.35 12.52
C ALA A 81 -24.61 23.71 13.75
N ILE A 82 -24.75 24.43 14.88
CA ILE A 82 -25.49 23.93 16.05
C ILE A 82 -26.99 23.95 15.74
N GLU A 83 -27.69 22.86 16.02
CA GLU A 83 -29.13 22.80 15.85
C GLU A 83 -29.86 23.81 16.77
N ASP A 84 -30.59 24.74 16.16
CA ASP A 84 -31.56 25.55 16.88
C ASP A 84 -32.81 24.70 17.15
N SER A 85 -32.94 24.17 18.38
CA SER A 85 -34.18 23.56 18.87
C SER A 85 -35.26 24.64 19.11
N SER A 86 -35.66 25.36 18.06
CA SER A 86 -36.71 26.37 18.10
C SER A 86 -38.08 25.71 17.96
N ALA A 87 -38.49 24.96 18.99
CA ALA A 87 -39.91 24.77 19.23
C ALA A 87 -40.49 26.12 19.66
N TRP A 88 -41.44 26.65 18.87
CA TRP A 88 -42.13 27.95 18.99
C TRP A 88 -42.58 28.35 20.43
N PHE A 89 -42.60 27.43 21.38
CA PHE A 89 -43.00 27.67 22.78
C PHE A 89 -41.88 27.55 23.84
N SER A 90 -40.60 27.31 23.47
CA SER A 90 -39.55 27.06 24.46
C SER A 90 -38.32 27.98 24.29
N LYS A 91 -38.22 29.03 25.11
CA LYS A 91 -36.98 29.81 25.33
C LYS A 91 -35.98 29.03 26.20
N THR A 92 -35.68 27.78 25.87
CA THR A 92 -34.62 27.04 26.58
C THR A 92 -33.27 27.40 25.97
N SER A 93 -32.29 27.71 26.83
CA SER A 93 -30.95 28.12 26.41
C SER A 93 -30.36 27.19 25.34
N ALA A 94 -30.20 27.72 24.12
CA ALA A 94 -29.54 27.04 23.02
C ALA A 94 -28.06 26.87 23.36
N TRP A 95 -27.52 25.69 23.08
CA TRP A 95 -26.08 25.46 23.13
C TRP A 95 -25.38 26.42 22.15
N LYS A 96 -24.21 26.92 22.52
CA LYS A 96 -23.39 27.80 21.68
C LYS A 96 -21.93 27.36 21.76
N VAL A 97 -21.21 27.51 20.65
CA VAL A 97 -19.75 27.39 20.66
C VAL A 97 -19.18 28.58 21.44
N LYS A 98 -18.49 28.29 22.54
CA LYS A 98 -17.85 29.26 23.43
C LYS A 98 -16.40 29.53 23.00
N SER A 99 -15.71 28.47 22.57
CA SER A 99 -14.33 28.55 22.08
C SER A 99 -14.00 27.34 21.21
N GLY A 100 -12.86 27.38 20.52
CA GLY A 100 -12.31 26.23 19.82
C GLY A 100 -10.81 26.35 19.62
N CYS A 101 -10.16 25.24 19.25
CA CYS A 101 -8.75 25.15 18.92
C CYS A 101 -8.60 24.36 17.61
N TYR A 102 -8.01 24.97 16.60
CA TYR A 102 -7.66 24.29 15.35
C TYR A 102 -6.18 23.92 15.38
N CYS A 103 -5.83 22.66 15.12
CA CYS A 103 -4.45 22.17 15.09
C CYS A 103 -4.09 21.66 13.70
N CYS A 104 -2.98 22.16 13.14
CA CYS A 104 -2.47 21.77 11.82
C CYS A 104 -0.98 21.44 11.92
N PHE A 105 -0.59 20.23 11.52
CA PHE A 105 0.80 19.79 11.61
C PHE A 105 1.63 20.35 10.45
N ASN A 106 2.80 20.91 10.77
CA ASN A 106 3.82 21.33 9.81
C ASN A 106 4.87 20.23 9.69
N ALA A 107 4.94 19.58 8.52
CA ALA A 107 5.86 18.47 8.27
C ALA A 107 7.32 18.93 8.03
N PHE A 108 7.54 20.16 7.57
CA PHE A 108 8.89 20.70 7.31
C PHE A 108 9.64 20.95 8.62
N SER A 109 9.04 21.76 9.51
CA SER A 109 9.65 22.12 10.80
C SER A 109 9.29 21.16 11.93
N ARG A 110 8.39 20.19 11.69
CA ARG A 110 7.88 19.23 12.68
C ARG A 110 7.34 19.91 13.94
N VAL A 111 6.42 20.84 13.73
CA VAL A 111 5.69 21.56 14.78
C VAL A 111 4.20 21.52 14.49
N ASP A 112 3.37 21.77 15.49
CA ASP A 112 1.91 21.79 15.36
C ASP A 112 1.41 23.23 15.53
N ILE A 113 0.93 23.85 14.45
CA ILE A 113 0.31 25.18 14.52
C ILE A 113 -1.05 25.05 15.18
N ARG A 114 -1.31 25.88 16.18
CA ARG A 114 -2.59 25.94 16.89
C ARG A 114 -3.20 27.34 16.84
N VAL A 115 -4.51 27.38 16.61
CA VAL A 115 -5.31 28.60 16.60
C VAL A 115 -6.44 28.47 17.60
N ASP A 116 -6.30 29.15 18.73
CA ASP A 116 -7.33 29.26 19.76
C ASP A 116 -8.28 30.41 19.40
N VAL A 117 -9.58 30.14 19.41
CA VAL A 117 -10.64 31.12 19.12
C VAL A 117 -11.58 31.19 20.33
N LYS A 118 -11.90 32.39 20.79
CA LYS A 118 -12.93 32.65 21.82
C LYS A 118 -14.10 33.40 21.20
N ILE A 119 -15.34 33.03 21.53
CA ILE A 119 -16.56 33.57 20.90
C ILE A 119 -17.54 34.08 21.98
N PRO A 120 -17.87 35.40 22.00
CA PRO A 120 -17.15 36.49 21.34
C PRO A 120 -15.76 36.68 21.97
N GLY A 121 -14.76 37.07 21.17
CA GLY A 121 -13.40 37.19 21.69
C GLY A 121 -12.34 37.26 20.59
N GLY A 122 -11.10 37.03 21.00
CA GLY A 122 -9.92 37.11 20.14
C GLY A 122 -9.49 35.76 19.57
N VAL A 123 -8.64 35.84 18.55
CA VAL A 123 -7.92 34.72 17.93
C VAL A 123 -6.48 34.77 18.41
N HIS A 124 -5.95 33.65 18.89
CA HIS A 124 -4.56 33.53 19.32
C HIS A 124 -3.91 32.34 18.62
N ALA A 125 -2.85 32.62 17.85
CA ALA A 125 -2.10 31.59 17.14
C ALA A 125 -0.71 31.41 17.75
N TYR A 126 -0.29 30.16 17.86
CA TYR A 126 1.01 29.74 18.38
C TYR A 126 1.41 28.41 17.74
N VAL A 127 2.67 28.01 17.91
CA VAL A 127 3.12 26.68 17.50
C VAL A 127 3.52 25.87 18.72
N MET A 128 3.27 24.57 18.66
CA MET A 128 3.70 23.59 19.65
C MET A 128 4.85 22.79 19.06
N ASP A 129 6.00 22.78 19.74
CA ASP A 129 7.11 21.92 19.35
C ASP A 129 6.92 20.48 19.85
N LEU A 130 7.85 19.60 19.49
CA LEU A 130 7.81 18.18 19.87
C LEU A 130 7.96 17.94 21.38
N ARG A 131 8.41 18.94 22.15
CA ARG A 131 8.50 18.90 23.62
C ARG A 131 7.22 19.39 24.29
N GLY A 132 6.27 19.91 23.52
CA GLY A 132 5.05 20.50 24.02
C GLY A 132 5.21 21.97 24.44
N GLU A 133 6.28 22.64 24.02
CA GLU A 133 6.53 24.05 24.33
C GLU A 133 5.89 24.97 23.29
N ARG A 134 5.39 26.12 23.74
CA ARG A 134 4.71 27.11 22.89
C ARG A 134 5.69 28.13 22.35
N HIS A 135 5.63 28.38 21.05
CA HIS A 135 6.42 29.40 20.36
C HIS A 135 5.54 30.28 19.46
N GLU A 136 6.11 31.38 18.98
CA GLU A 136 5.43 32.30 18.05
C GLU A 136 5.22 31.66 16.66
N ALA A 137 4.03 31.88 16.08
CA ALA A 137 3.71 31.41 14.73
C ALA A 137 4.19 32.40 13.66
N THR A 138 5.44 32.23 13.23
CA THR A 138 6.07 33.09 12.22
C THR A 138 5.48 32.90 10.82
N PRO A 139 5.62 33.89 9.91
CA PRO A 139 5.15 33.78 8.54
C PRO A 139 5.71 32.57 7.78
N GLU A 140 6.97 32.20 8.04
CA GLU A 140 7.62 31.04 7.42
C GLU A 140 6.94 29.73 7.85
N LEU A 141 6.62 29.60 9.14
CA LEU A 141 5.92 28.44 9.67
C LEU A 141 4.50 28.33 9.10
N TRP A 142 3.81 29.46 8.91
CA TRP A 142 2.50 29.47 8.23
C TRP A 142 2.58 28.97 6.79
N GLN A 143 3.60 29.40 6.04
CA GLN A 143 3.79 28.96 4.66
C GLN A 143 4.08 27.45 4.58
N GLU A 144 4.95 26.94 5.46
CA GLU A 144 5.24 25.50 5.57
C GLU A 144 4.01 24.68 5.98
N THR A 145 3.20 25.22 6.89
CA THR A 145 1.96 24.57 7.36
C THR A 145 0.89 24.52 6.27
N TYR A 146 0.73 25.61 5.52
CA TYR A 146 -0.16 25.68 4.37
C TYR A 146 0.17 24.58 3.35
N VAL A 147 1.44 24.46 2.95
CA VAL A 147 1.86 23.41 2.01
C VAL A 147 1.70 22.01 2.63
N SER A 148 2.04 21.82 3.91
CA SER A 148 1.85 20.54 4.60
C SER A 148 0.38 20.08 4.59
N ALA A 149 -0.55 20.99 4.89
CA ALA A 149 -1.99 20.71 4.89
C ALA A 149 -2.51 20.33 3.50
N LEU A 150 -2.08 21.06 2.46
CA LEU A 150 -2.43 20.74 1.08
C LEU A 150 -1.86 19.40 0.62
N LEU A 151 -0.60 19.11 0.95
CA LEU A 151 0.02 17.83 0.59
C LEU A 151 -0.69 16.65 1.26
N ARG A 152 -1.05 16.76 2.55
CA ARG A 152 -1.88 15.76 3.23
C ARG A 152 -3.21 15.55 2.53
N ALA A 153 -3.94 16.64 2.24
CA ALA A 153 -5.26 16.56 1.59
C ALA A 153 -5.18 15.95 0.18
N ILE A 154 -4.13 16.30 -0.59
CA ILE A 154 -3.93 15.82 -1.96
C ILE A 154 -3.47 14.37 -1.98
N LEU A 155 -2.43 14.01 -1.21
CA LEU A 155 -1.82 12.68 -1.29
C LEU A 155 -2.69 11.61 -0.62
N TYR A 156 -3.32 11.93 0.51
CA TYR A 156 -4.11 10.98 1.30
C TYR A 156 -5.62 11.01 0.99
N SER A 157 -6.04 11.71 -0.07
CA SER A 157 -7.44 11.83 -0.49
C SER A 157 -8.17 10.48 -0.56
N ASP A 158 -7.53 9.53 -1.25
CA ASP A 158 -8.05 8.21 -1.59
C ASP A 158 -7.29 7.07 -0.87
N ASP A 159 -6.47 7.36 0.16
CA ASP A 159 -5.71 6.31 0.88
C ASP A 159 -6.64 5.49 1.81
N PRO A 160 -6.85 4.19 1.55
CA PRO A 160 -7.73 3.35 2.38
C PRO A 160 -7.21 3.15 3.80
N ASN A 161 -5.91 3.32 4.03
CA ASN A 161 -5.29 3.19 5.35
C ASN A 161 -5.39 4.47 6.18
N TYR A 162 -5.88 5.57 5.58
CA TYR A 162 -6.01 6.87 6.22
C TYR A 162 -7.48 7.16 6.59
N TRP A 163 -8.05 6.26 7.41
CA TRP A 163 -9.44 6.33 7.88
C TRP A 163 -9.49 6.61 9.39
N LEU A 164 -10.35 7.55 9.78
CA LEU A 164 -10.63 7.93 11.16
C LEU A 164 -12.12 8.21 11.32
N ASP A 165 -12.64 7.94 12.52
CA ASP A 165 -13.98 8.38 12.89
C ASP A 165 -14.08 9.91 12.88
N ALA A 166 -15.24 10.43 12.45
CA ALA A 166 -15.50 11.87 12.36
C ALA A 166 -14.44 12.66 11.57
N TYR A 167 -13.99 12.11 10.43
CA TYR A 167 -13.05 12.77 9.54
C TYR A 167 -13.74 13.41 8.33
N ARG A 168 -13.72 14.74 8.30
CA ARG A 168 -14.28 15.55 7.22
C ARG A 168 -13.21 15.91 6.18
N LYS A 169 -13.44 15.61 4.91
CA LYS A 169 -12.52 15.99 3.81
C LYS A 169 -13.16 17.06 2.93
N LEU A 170 -12.50 18.21 2.80
CA LEU A 170 -12.94 19.36 2.01
C LEU A 170 -12.04 19.54 0.80
N ASP A 171 -12.51 20.31 -0.19
CA ASP A 171 -11.70 20.70 -1.34
C ASP A 171 -10.51 21.57 -0.92
N PRO A 172 -9.26 21.09 -1.08
CA PRO A 172 -8.06 21.83 -0.64
C PRO A 172 -7.76 23.06 -1.52
N ILE A 173 -8.17 23.03 -2.80
CA ILE A 173 -7.95 24.10 -3.78
C ILE A 173 -9.25 24.31 -4.55
N THR A 174 -9.88 25.47 -4.34
CA THR A 174 -11.24 25.79 -4.84
C THR A 174 -11.28 26.83 -5.95
N SER A 175 -10.15 27.49 -6.22
CA SER A 175 -10.02 28.54 -7.25
C SER A 175 -8.65 28.51 -7.94
N THR A 176 -8.58 29.09 -9.13
CA THR A 176 -7.31 29.27 -9.86
C THR A 176 -6.32 30.15 -9.08
N ASP A 177 -6.81 31.12 -8.30
CA ASP A 177 -5.96 31.96 -7.46
C ASP A 177 -5.34 31.17 -6.31
N SER A 178 -6.10 30.25 -5.69
CA SER A 178 -5.54 29.32 -4.70
C SER A 178 -4.54 28.34 -5.32
N GLU A 179 -4.73 27.92 -6.56
CA GLU A 179 -3.76 27.07 -7.28
C GLU A 179 -2.44 27.81 -7.54
N ILE A 180 -2.51 29.08 -7.96
CA ILE A 180 -1.33 29.93 -8.14
C ILE A 180 -0.60 30.12 -6.81
N ARG A 181 -1.33 30.40 -5.72
CA ARG A 181 -0.75 30.51 -4.36
C ARG A 181 -0.07 29.22 -3.92
N PHE A 182 -0.66 28.06 -4.19
CA PHE A 182 -0.05 26.77 -3.92
C PHE A 182 1.28 26.62 -4.67
N LEU A 183 1.31 26.89 -5.98
CA LEU A 183 2.53 26.81 -6.78
C LEU A 183 3.61 27.78 -6.30
N GLN A 184 3.26 29.00 -5.91
CA GLN A 184 4.19 29.98 -5.36
C GLN A 184 4.80 29.52 -4.01
N ALA A 185 3.96 28.96 -3.12
CA ALA A 185 4.44 28.42 -1.86
C ALA A 185 5.30 27.17 -2.06
N ALA A 186 4.92 26.30 -3.00
CA ALA A 186 5.71 25.14 -3.40
C ALA A 186 7.06 25.55 -4.00
N GLU A 187 7.11 26.58 -4.85
CA GLU A 187 8.36 27.12 -5.41
C GLU A 187 9.30 27.62 -4.31
N ALA A 188 8.77 28.36 -3.33
CA ALA A 188 9.54 28.89 -2.21
C ALA A 188 10.11 27.79 -1.29
N LEU A 189 9.36 26.72 -1.07
CA LEU A 189 9.74 25.61 -0.20
C LEU A 189 10.41 24.44 -0.95
N PHE A 190 10.61 24.54 -2.25
CA PHE A 190 11.04 23.43 -3.09
C PHE A 190 12.33 22.77 -2.61
N MET A 191 13.34 23.57 -2.24
CA MET A 191 14.64 23.06 -1.77
C MET A 191 14.57 22.40 -0.38
N LYS A 192 13.49 22.64 0.37
CA LYS A 192 13.17 21.96 1.63
C LYS A 192 12.23 20.76 1.42
N GLY A 193 11.79 20.47 0.19
CA GLY A 193 10.79 19.44 -0.10
C GLY A 193 11.16 18.05 0.40
N TRP A 194 12.45 17.71 0.46
CA TRP A 194 12.90 16.43 1.03
C TRP A 194 12.59 16.27 2.53
N GLN A 195 12.38 17.37 3.27
CA GLN A 195 12.10 17.34 4.70
C GLN A 195 10.70 16.77 5.02
N VAL A 196 9.77 16.84 4.07
CA VAL A 196 8.40 16.33 4.28
C VAL A 196 8.27 14.82 4.05
N GLY A 197 9.37 14.12 3.75
CA GLY A 197 9.39 12.68 3.49
C GLY A 197 9.09 12.32 2.03
N SER A 198 8.94 11.03 1.77
CA SER A 198 8.74 10.43 0.45
C SER A 198 7.81 9.22 0.55
N ASP A 199 7.39 8.67 -0.59
CA ASP A 199 6.58 7.45 -0.60
C ASP A 199 7.34 6.26 0.01
N PRO A 200 6.64 5.26 0.60
CA PRO A 200 7.27 4.15 1.34
C PRO A 200 8.26 3.29 0.53
N GLU A 201 8.18 3.34 -0.80
CA GLU A 201 9.08 2.66 -1.73
C GLU A 201 10.41 3.40 -1.97
N ILE A 202 10.49 4.67 -1.58
CA ILE A 202 11.68 5.52 -1.71
C ILE A 202 12.42 5.50 -0.37
N GLN A 203 13.67 5.03 -0.38
CA GLN A 203 14.45 4.90 0.85
C GLN A 203 14.91 6.27 1.37
N VAL A 204 15.39 7.12 0.46
CA VAL A 204 15.92 8.45 0.79
C VAL A 204 15.17 9.51 -0.01
N ALA A 205 14.49 10.41 0.70
CA ALA A 205 13.85 11.56 0.08
C ALA A 205 14.91 12.47 -0.56
N THR A 206 14.71 12.81 -1.84
CA THR A 206 15.60 13.71 -2.60
C THR A 206 14.84 14.97 -2.99
N VAL A 207 15.51 15.91 -3.67
CA VAL A 207 14.85 17.13 -4.17
C VAL A 207 13.75 16.82 -5.19
N VAL A 208 13.87 15.70 -5.91
CA VAL A 208 12.90 15.26 -6.94
C VAL A 208 11.96 14.15 -6.49
N SER A 209 12.37 13.35 -5.50
CA SER A 209 11.60 12.22 -4.96
C SER A 209 11.20 12.52 -3.52
N ASN A 210 10.10 13.26 -3.33
CA ASN A 210 9.54 13.61 -2.03
C ASN A 210 8.03 13.88 -2.14
N HIS A 211 7.35 14.05 -1.00
CA HIS A 211 5.91 14.31 -1.00
C HIS A 211 5.50 15.63 -1.64
N LEU A 212 6.36 16.65 -1.66
CA LEU A 212 6.05 17.91 -2.35
C LEU A 212 5.96 17.69 -3.87
N THR A 213 6.96 17.05 -4.47
CA THR A 213 6.98 16.77 -5.91
C THR A 213 5.91 15.74 -6.29
N ALA A 214 5.70 14.71 -5.45
CA ALA A 214 4.63 13.74 -5.63
C ALA A 214 3.24 14.40 -5.57
N GLY A 215 3.01 15.32 -4.63
CA GLY A 215 1.74 16.04 -4.50
C GLY A 215 1.45 16.94 -5.70
N ILE A 216 2.46 17.67 -6.19
CA ILE A 216 2.35 18.49 -7.41
C ILE A 216 2.04 17.59 -8.62
N MET A 217 2.82 16.52 -8.82
CA MET A 217 2.62 15.62 -9.95
C MET A 217 1.28 14.89 -9.90
N LYS A 218 0.80 14.50 -8.71
CA LYS A 218 -0.53 13.90 -8.51
C LYS A 218 -1.61 14.92 -8.87
N TYR A 219 -1.59 16.10 -8.27
CA TYR A 219 -2.63 17.14 -8.45
C TYR A 219 -2.73 17.66 -9.90
N PHE A 220 -1.62 17.82 -10.61
CA PHE A 220 -1.68 18.26 -12.01
C PHE A 220 -1.84 17.09 -12.99
N GLY A 221 -1.23 15.94 -12.68
CA GLY A 221 -1.29 14.76 -13.54
C GLY A 221 -2.65 14.08 -13.57
N ASP A 222 -3.30 13.95 -12.41
CA ASP A 222 -4.64 13.35 -12.29
C ASP A 222 -5.72 14.18 -13.01
N SER A 223 -5.45 15.47 -13.27
CA SER A 223 -6.32 16.35 -14.08
C SER A 223 -5.82 16.56 -15.51
N GLY A 224 -4.69 15.96 -15.91
CA GLY A 224 -4.07 16.15 -17.22
C GLY A 224 -3.50 17.56 -17.46
N ARG A 225 -3.52 18.46 -16.47
CA ARG A 225 -3.10 19.86 -16.58
C ARG A 225 -1.61 20.02 -16.26
N PHE A 226 -0.77 19.33 -17.02
CA PHE A 226 0.67 19.31 -16.80
C PHE A 226 1.39 20.64 -17.07
N GLN A 227 0.76 21.58 -17.80
CA GLN A 227 1.37 22.88 -18.15
C GLN A 227 1.80 23.68 -16.91
N GLN A 228 0.97 23.72 -15.87
CA GLN A 228 1.25 24.44 -14.64
C GLN A 228 2.47 23.85 -13.91
N ALA A 229 2.56 22.53 -13.86
CA ALA A 229 3.70 21.83 -13.29
C ALA A 229 4.97 22.04 -14.13
N ALA A 230 4.87 21.97 -15.47
CA ALA A 230 5.97 22.23 -16.38
C ALA A 230 6.54 23.65 -16.17
N ASN A 231 5.68 24.67 -16.13
CA ASN A 231 6.09 26.06 -15.90
C ASN A 231 6.85 26.25 -14.57
N LEU A 232 6.42 25.55 -13.51
CA LEU A 232 7.13 25.55 -12.23
C LEU A 232 8.50 24.87 -12.37
N PHE A 233 8.55 23.68 -12.96
CA PHE A 233 9.79 22.92 -13.09
C PHE A 233 10.79 23.53 -14.07
N GLU A 234 10.36 24.25 -15.11
CA GLU A 234 11.24 25.03 -15.98
C GLU A 234 12.06 26.05 -15.17
N LYS A 235 11.38 26.82 -14.31
CA LYS A 235 12.04 27.81 -13.44
C LYS A 235 13.01 27.16 -12.46
N LEU A 236 12.64 26.00 -11.91
CA LEU A 236 13.44 25.29 -10.92
C LEU A 236 14.63 24.54 -11.54
N THR A 237 14.49 24.03 -12.76
CA THR A 237 15.57 23.32 -13.49
C THR A 237 16.77 24.24 -13.74
N ALA A 238 16.55 25.55 -13.86
CA ALA A 238 17.63 26.53 -13.97
C ALA A 238 18.50 26.63 -12.69
N LYS A 239 17.95 26.26 -11.52
CA LYS A 239 18.64 26.27 -10.23
C LYS A 239 19.16 24.89 -9.83
N GLU A 240 18.37 23.85 -10.11
CA GLU A 240 18.65 22.47 -9.74
C GLU A 240 18.45 21.55 -10.96
N PRO A 241 19.53 21.12 -11.64
CA PRO A 241 19.43 20.34 -12.88
C PRO A 241 18.72 18.98 -12.72
N GLU A 242 18.69 18.38 -11.52
CA GLU A 242 17.98 17.10 -11.29
C GLU A 242 16.46 17.21 -11.54
N VAL A 243 15.88 18.41 -11.36
CA VAL A 243 14.45 18.70 -11.59
C VAL A 243 14.04 18.47 -13.04
N ALA A 244 15.00 18.41 -13.97
CA ALA A 244 14.75 18.09 -15.37
C ALA A 244 13.98 16.76 -15.56
N SER A 245 14.12 15.80 -14.65
CA SER A 245 13.34 14.56 -14.66
C SER A 245 11.84 14.83 -14.49
N LEU A 246 11.45 15.69 -13.55
CA LEU A 246 10.06 16.10 -13.32
C LEU A 246 9.53 16.95 -14.47
N LEU A 247 10.35 17.85 -15.01
CA LEU A 247 10.00 18.66 -16.18
C LEU A 247 9.73 17.79 -17.41
N ALA A 248 10.62 16.83 -17.69
CA ALA A 248 10.45 15.90 -18.79
C ALA A 248 9.18 15.05 -18.64
N ARG A 249 8.87 14.58 -17.43
CA ARG A 249 7.60 13.88 -17.14
C ARG A 249 6.38 14.76 -17.40
N ALA A 250 6.43 16.04 -17.03
CA ALA A 250 5.35 16.99 -17.31
C ALA A 250 5.15 17.20 -18.82
N TYR A 251 6.22 17.42 -19.59
CA TYR A 251 6.13 17.53 -21.04
C TYR A 251 5.62 16.26 -21.74
N ILE A 252 6.04 15.08 -21.27
CA ILE A 252 5.48 13.80 -21.76
C ILE A 252 3.97 13.75 -21.51
N GLY A 253 3.52 14.16 -20.32
CA GLY A 253 2.10 14.27 -19.99
C GLY A 253 1.31 15.26 -20.86
N MET A 254 1.99 16.28 -21.40
CA MET A 254 1.42 17.22 -22.38
C MET A 254 1.47 16.71 -23.83
N ASN A 255 1.94 15.49 -24.07
CA ASN A 255 2.26 14.96 -25.40
C ASN A 255 3.35 15.74 -26.15
N GLU A 256 4.17 16.54 -25.46
CA GLU A 256 5.32 17.27 -26.02
C GLU A 256 6.63 16.46 -25.90
N GLU A 257 6.60 15.20 -26.35
CA GLU A 257 7.70 14.25 -26.17
C GLU A 257 9.03 14.73 -26.77
N VAL A 258 9.00 15.46 -27.90
CA VAL A 258 10.21 15.98 -28.55
C VAL A 258 10.94 16.96 -27.63
N LYS A 259 10.21 17.87 -26.97
CA LYS A 259 10.81 18.78 -25.99
C LYS A 259 11.33 18.03 -24.78
N ALA A 260 10.57 17.05 -24.28
CA ALA A 260 11.02 16.20 -23.18
C ALA A 260 12.36 15.51 -23.50
N VAL A 261 12.50 14.93 -24.70
CA VAL A 261 13.76 14.30 -25.15
C VAL A 261 14.91 15.30 -25.22
N GLN A 262 14.67 16.50 -25.76
CA GLN A 262 15.70 17.55 -25.84
C GLN A 262 16.19 17.95 -24.44
N ILE A 263 15.26 18.17 -23.51
CA ILE A 263 15.57 18.49 -22.11
C ILE A 263 16.36 17.35 -21.47
N MET A 264 15.90 16.10 -21.61
CA MET A 264 16.60 14.95 -21.04
C MET A 264 18.02 14.79 -21.61
N ALA A 265 18.19 14.98 -22.93
CA ALA A 265 19.48 14.88 -23.60
C ALA A 265 20.45 16.02 -23.24
N GLN A 266 19.93 17.20 -22.89
CA GLN A 266 20.73 18.30 -22.36
C GLN A 266 21.12 18.05 -20.90
N SER A 267 20.15 17.67 -20.06
CA SER A 267 20.35 17.50 -18.62
C SER A 267 21.22 16.31 -18.27
N ILE A 268 21.15 15.20 -19.01
CA ILE A 268 22.01 14.02 -18.78
C ILE A 268 23.51 14.36 -18.93
N LYS A 269 23.86 15.38 -19.73
CA LYS A 269 25.25 15.85 -19.85
C LYS A 269 25.74 16.57 -18.60
N GLN A 270 24.83 17.15 -17.83
CA GLN A 270 25.13 17.87 -16.60
C GLN A 270 25.03 16.94 -15.38
N THR A 271 24.04 16.07 -15.35
CA THR A 271 23.76 15.12 -14.25
C THR A 271 23.72 13.67 -14.75
N PRO A 272 24.87 13.10 -15.18
CA PRO A 272 24.92 11.77 -15.77
C PRO A 272 24.54 10.65 -14.79
N HIS A 273 24.64 10.89 -13.49
CA HIS A 273 24.32 9.91 -12.44
C HIS A 273 22.89 10.03 -11.89
N SER A 274 22.02 10.83 -12.53
CA SER A 274 20.64 10.99 -12.08
C SER A 274 19.77 9.80 -12.53
N TYR A 275 19.52 8.87 -11.61
CA TYR A 275 18.69 7.69 -11.90
C TYR A 275 17.24 8.07 -12.26
N THR A 276 16.70 9.17 -11.72
CA THR A 276 15.33 9.64 -12.01
C THR A 276 15.20 10.15 -13.45
N LEU A 277 16.24 10.76 -14.00
CA LEU A 277 16.30 11.15 -15.40
C LEU A 277 16.39 9.91 -16.31
N LEU A 278 17.23 8.94 -15.94
CA LEU A 278 17.35 7.66 -16.64
C LEU A 278 16.03 6.88 -16.62
N HIS A 279 15.31 6.88 -15.50
CA HIS A 279 13.96 6.30 -15.41
C HIS A 279 12.98 6.96 -16.38
N THR A 280 13.01 8.29 -16.45
CA THR A 280 12.10 9.03 -17.36
C THR A 280 12.40 8.70 -18.83
N GLN A 281 13.68 8.60 -19.21
CA GLN A 281 14.08 8.15 -20.54
C GLN A 281 13.67 6.69 -20.80
N CYS A 282 13.86 5.83 -19.80
CA CYS A 282 13.49 4.42 -19.85
C CYS A 282 11.98 4.25 -20.09
N ASP A 283 11.14 4.96 -19.34
CA ASP A 283 9.68 4.92 -19.48
C ASP A 283 9.22 5.41 -20.87
N LEU A 284 9.86 6.45 -21.40
CA LEU A 284 9.60 6.92 -22.76
C LEU A 284 9.99 5.86 -23.82
N LEU A 285 11.14 5.22 -23.69
CA LEU A 285 11.56 4.18 -24.63
C LEU A 285 10.66 2.94 -24.56
N ARG A 286 10.23 2.56 -23.36
CA ARG A 286 9.24 1.48 -23.16
C ARG A 286 7.93 1.80 -23.86
N SER A 287 7.41 3.02 -23.75
CA SER A 287 6.17 3.41 -24.43
C SER A 287 6.28 3.39 -25.96
N LYS A 288 7.50 3.52 -26.50
CA LYS A 288 7.80 3.37 -27.94
C LYS A 288 8.20 1.94 -28.36
N GLY A 289 8.12 0.97 -27.45
CA GLY A 289 8.48 -0.43 -27.71
C GLY A 289 9.98 -0.68 -27.93
N LYS A 290 10.86 0.25 -27.52
CA LYS A 290 12.32 0.13 -27.64
C LYS A 290 12.94 -0.49 -26.39
N TYR A 291 12.57 -1.74 -26.11
CA TYR A 291 12.92 -2.42 -24.86
C TYR A 291 14.43 -2.66 -24.68
N ASP A 292 15.18 -2.96 -25.75
CA ASP A 292 16.64 -3.16 -25.66
C ASP A 292 17.38 -1.93 -25.13
N TRP A 293 16.94 -0.74 -25.54
CA TRP A 293 17.52 0.52 -25.07
C TRP A 293 17.05 0.85 -23.66
N ALA A 294 15.79 0.57 -23.33
CA ALA A 294 15.27 0.75 -21.99
C ALA A 294 16.04 -0.08 -20.95
N VAL A 295 16.35 -1.34 -21.25
CA VAL A 295 17.15 -2.22 -20.36
C VAL A 295 18.55 -1.65 -20.12
N LYS A 296 19.21 -1.10 -21.15
CA LYS A 296 20.53 -0.47 -21.00
C LYS A 296 20.47 0.72 -20.04
N LEU A 297 19.49 1.61 -20.22
CA LEU A 297 19.32 2.76 -19.33
C LEU A 297 18.93 2.36 -17.92
N ALA A 298 18.05 1.36 -17.75
CA ALA A 298 17.65 0.87 -16.45
C ALA A 298 18.83 0.22 -15.70
N ARG A 299 19.73 -0.48 -16.41
CA ARG A 299 20.98 -1.00 -15.84
C ARG A 299 21.89 0.12 -15.36
N GLU A 300 22.06 1.18 -16.15
CA GLU A 300 22.80 2.36 -15.71
C GLU A 300 22.13 3.05 -14.51
N ALA A 301 20.80 3.08 -14.45
CA ALA A 301 20.07 3.63 -13.30
C ALA A 301 20.36 2.84 -12.01
N VAL A 302 20.39 1.50 -12.10
CA VAL A 302 20.81 0.62 -11.00
C VAL A 302 22.27 0.87 -10.61
N ASN A 303 23.17 1.04 -11.57
CA ASN A 303 24.57 1.37 -11.28
C ASN A 303 24.71 2.72 -10.54
N CYS A 304 23.85 3.69 -10.86
CA CYS A 304 23.84 5.00 -10.20
C CYS A 304 23.29 4.95 -8.78
N ALA A 305 22.25 4.15 -8.53
CA ALA A 305 21.61 4.02 -7.23
C ALA A 305 21.25 2.56 -6.91
N PRO A 306 22.26 1.71 -6.58
CA PRO A 306 22.05 0.29 -6.33
C PRO A 306 21.34 0.00 -5.01
N SER A 307 21.31 0.97 -4.09
CA SER A 307 20.55 0.88 -2.85
C SER A 307 19.08 1.23 -3.02
N GLU A 308 18.62 1.80 -4.15
CA GLU A 308 17.23 2.22 -4.29
C GLU A 308 16.36 1.13 -4.89
N PHE A 309 15.30 0.69 -4.20
CA PHE A 309 14.39 -0.36 -4.69
C PHE A 309 13.82 -0.04 -6.08
N VAL A 310 13.43 1.22 -6.31
CA VAL A 310 12.77 1.66 -7.53
C VAL A 310 13.63 1.48 -8.79
N THR A 311 14.97 1.46 -8.68
CA THR A 311 15.85 1.24 -9.84
C THR A 311 15.83 -0.22 -10.27
N TRP A 312 15.88 -1.14 -9.31
CA TRP A 312 15.79 -2.58 -9.54
C TRP A 312 14.39 -3.00 -10.00
N GLU A 313 13.34 -2.39 -9.45
CA GLU A 313 11.98 -2.54 -9.94
C GLU A 313 11.90 -2.14 -11.42
N LYS A 314 12.40 -0.96 -11.78
CA LYS A 314 12.38 -0.47 -13.17
C LYS A 314 13.14 -1.40 -14.11
N LEU A 315 14.31 -1.90 -13.70
CA LEU A 315 15.09 -2.85 -14.49
C LEU A 315 14.35 -4.18 -14.66
N THR A 316 13.74 -4.70 -13.59
CA THR A 316 12.92 -5.93 -13.63
C THR A 316 11.74 -5.77 -14.58
N GLU A 317 11.03 -4.65 -14.52
CA GLU A 317 9.96 -4.35 -15.48
C GLU A 317 10.47 -4.36 -16.92
N CYS A 318 11.70 -3.87 -17.17
CA CYS A 318 12.27 -3.81 -18.52
C CYS A 318 12.61 -5.18 -19.07
N TYR A 319 13.16 -6.06 -18.23
CA TYR A 319 13.41 -7.45 -18.62
C TYR A 319 12.10 -8.22 -18.90
N ILE A 320 11.07 -8.02 -18.06
CA ILE A 320 9.73 -8.59 -18.32
C ILE A 320 9.19 -8.10 -19.68
N SER A 321 9.33 -6.80 -19.98
CA SER A 321 8.89 -6.25 -21.27
C SER A 321 9.73 -6.72 -22.47
N LEU A 322 11.00 -7.06 -22.26
CA LEU A 322 11.87 -7.63 -23.28
C LEU A 322 11.59 -9.13 -23.54
N GLY A 323 10.99 -9.82 -22.56
CA GLY A 323 10.80 -11.28 -22.58
C GLY A 323 11.98 -12.07 -22.01
N ASP A 324 12.94 -11.39 -21.38
CA ASP A 324 14.07 -12.03 -20.68
C ASP A 324 13.68 -12.30 -19.21
N TYR A 325 12.97 -13.40 -19.01
CA TYR A 325 12.39 -13.76 -17.71
C TYR A 325 13.43 -14.23 -16.69
N GLU A 326 14.53 -14.84 -17.14
CA GLU A 326 15.63 -15.26 -16.27
C GLU A 326 16.32 -14.05 -15.65
N SER A 327 16.69 -13.06 -16.47
CA SER A 327 17.27 -11.81 -15.98
C SER A 327 16.28 -11.04 -15.10
N ALA A 328 14.98 -11.07 -15.41
CA ALA A 328 13.96 -10.44 -14.57
C ALA A 328 13.93 -11.05 -13.16
N LEU A 329 13.91 -12.38 -13.02
CA LEU A 329 13.93 -13.04 -11.71
C LEU A 329 15.23 -12.79 -10.94
N LEU A 330 16.38 -12.86 -11.62
CA LEU A 330 17.67 -12.56 -10.99
C LEU A 330 17.75 -11.11 -10.48
N THR A 331 17.21 -10.17 -11.26
CA THR A 331 17.14 -8.75 -10.89
C THR A 331 16.20 -8.56 -9.70
N LEU A 332 15.02 -9.18 -9.73
CA LEU A 332 14.05 -9.12 -8.64
C LEU A 332 14.65 -9.66 -7.33
N ASN A 333 15.37 -10.77 -7.39
CA ASN A 333 16.06 -11.36 -6.24
C ASN A 333 17.14 -10.43 -5.65
N SER A 334 17.69 -9.54 -6.47
CA SER A 334 18.72 -8.58 -6.06
C SER A 334 18.16 -7.26 -5.55
N CYS A 335 16.82 -7.07 -5.57
CA CYS A 335 16.18 -5.85 -5.09
C CYS A 335 16.45 -5.62 -3.59
N PRO A 336 16.88 -4.41 -3.18
CA PRO A 336 16.95 -4.06 -1.77
C PRO A 336 15.53 -3.91 -1.20
N MET A 337 15.24 -4.62 -0.12
CA MET A 337 13.92 -4.62 0.52
C MET A 337 13.95 -3.77 1.80
N PHE A 338 12.98 -2.88 1.97
CA PHE A 338 12.89 -1.99 3.13
C PHE A 338 11.61 -2.21 3.91
N THR A 339 11.73 -2.13 5.24
CA THR A 339 10.60 -2.10 6.17
C THR A 339 9.64 -0.98 5.81
N TYR A 340 8.39 -1.36 5.60
CA TYR A 340 7.30 -0.44 5.38
C TYR A 340 7.11 0.40 6.63
N ASN A 341 7.34 1.70 6.51
CA ASN A 341 6.90 2.66 7.51
C ASN A 341 5.45 3.01 7.18
N GLY A 342 4.55 2.74 8.11
CA GLY A 342 3.15 3.11 7.95
C GLY A 342 2.98 4.62 7.96
N ARG A 343 1.90 5.10 7.32
CA ARG A 343 1.46 6.49 7.41
C ARG A 343 1.25 6.88 8.88
N ASP A 344 1.41 8.17 9.18
CA ASP A 344 1.17 8.71 10.51
C ASP A 344 -0.30 8.54 10.93
N VAL A 345 -0.56 7.66 11.90
CA VAL A 345 -1.90 7.38 12.42
C VAL A 345 -2.13 8.12 13.74
N HIS A 346 -3.33 8.67 13.92
CA HIS A 346 -3.73 9.27 15.19
C HIS A 346 -4.10 8.19 16.21
N ARG A 347 -3.75 8.39 17.48
CA ARG A 347 -4.24 7.53 18.56
C ARG A 347 -5.75 7.74 18.72
N ASN A 348 -6.53 6.68 18.56
CA ASN A 348 -7.96 6.73 18.83
C ASN A 348 -8.21 6.88 20.34
N LEU A 349 -8.97 7.90 20.70
CA LEU A 349 -9.48 8.08 22.06
C LEU A 349 -10.86 7.46 22.15
N THR A 350 -11.23 6.93 23.32
CA THR A 350 -12.58 6.44 23.56
C THR A 350 -13.50 7.63 23.80
N PRO A 351 -14.41 7.96 22.87
CA PRO A 351 -15.29 9.11 23.04
C PRO A 351 -16.37 8.83 24.08
N ALA A 352 -16.81 9.86 24.80
CA ALA A 352 -17.96 9.77 25.70
C ALA A 352 -19.27 9.54 24.92
N ARG A 353 -19.36 10.14 23.74
CA ARG A 353 -20.48 9.99 22.81
C ARG A 353 -20.01 10.26 21.38
N VAL A 354 -20.52 9.48 20.44
CA VAL A 354 -20.28 9.64 19.01
C VAL A 354 -21.51 10.27 18.36
N HIS A 355 -21.31 11.31 17.55
CA HIS A 355 -22.35 11.92 16.74
C HIS A 355 -21.92 11.93 15.27
N LEU A 356 -22.54 11.08 14.46
CA LEU A 356 -22.23 10.90 13.05
C LEU A 356 -23.51 11.18 12.25
N PRO A 357 -23.81 12.45 11.93
CA PRO A 357 -25.04 12.82 11.25
C PRO A 357 -25.05 12.26 9.83
N PHE A 358 -26.14 11.57 9.49
CA PHE A 358 -26.28 10.93 8.19
C PHE A 358 -27.12 11.79 7.25
N LEU A 359 -26.55 12.16 6.10
CA LEU A 359 -27.23 12.93 5.06
C LEU A 359 -28.29 12.08 4.36
N ARG A 360 -29.51 12.06 4.90
CA ARG A 360 -30.62 11.20 4.45
C ARG A 360 -30.84 11.19 2.92
N PRO A 361 -30.84 12.32 2.20
CA PRO A 361 -31.08 12.30 0.74
C PRO A 361 -30.01 11.53 -0.06
N ILE A 362 -28.82 11.37 0.49
CA ILE A 362 -27.72 10.60 -0.09
C ILE A 362 -27.74 9.16 0.45
N GLY A 363 -28.19 9.00 1.69
CA GLY A 363 -28.28 7.73 2.36
C GLY A 363 -29.29 6.75 1.79
N GLU A 364 -30.41 7.23 1.28
CA GLU A 364 -31.49 6.40 0.73
C GLU A 364 -31.05 5.55 -0.47
N ILE A 365 -29.97 5.92 -1.15
CA ILE A 365 -29.43 5.15 -2.27
C ILE A 365 -28.41 4.09 -1.86
N LEU A 366 -27.98 4.10 -0.60
CA LEU A 366 -27.04 3.14 -0.06
C LEU A 366 -27.80 2.01 0.65
N PRO A 367 -27.23 0.80 0.70
CA PRO A 367 -27.74 -0.23 1.59
C PRO A 367 -27.66 0.19 3.06
N GLU A 368 -28.42 -0.48 3.91
CA GLU A 368 -28.33 -0.27 5.36
C GLU A 368 -26.94 -0.72 5.87
N ARG A 369 -26.38 0.03 6.83
CA ARG A 369 -25.11 -0.31 7.50
C ARG A 369 -25.32 -1.40 8.56
N VAL A 370 -25.82 -2.56 8.14
CA VAL A 370 -26.07 -3.72 8.99
C VAL A 370 -25.19 -4.87 8.53
N LYS A 371 -24.60 -5.58 9.49
CA LYS A 371 -23.85 -6.80 9.17
C LYS A 371 -24.82 -7.89 8.72
N THR A 372 -24.59 -8.46 7.55
CA THR A 372 -25.41 -9.54 6.98
C THR A 372 -24.59 -10.80 6.77
N ASP A 373 -25.25 -11.89 6.38
CA ASP A 373 -24.57 -13.13 5.95
C ASP A 373 -23.62 -12.87 4.75
N ASP A 374 -23.86 -11.80 3.98
CA ASP A 374 -22.99 -11.40 2.87
C ASP A 374 -21.62 -10.87 3.32
N ASP A 375 -21.46 -10.51 4.60
CA ASP A 375 -20.18 -10.12 5.21
C ASP A 375 -19.36 -11.31 5.72
N GLU A 376 -19.86 -12.53 5.57
CA GLU A 376 -19.12 -13.74 5.86
C GLU A 376 -18.39 -14.24 4.61
N ALA A 377 -17.21 -14.83 4.80
CA ALA A 377 -16.44 -15.42 3.70
C ALA A 377 -15.71 -16.66 4.19
N ASP A 378 -15.41 -17.58 3.26
CA ASP A 378 -14.60 -18.76 3.55
C ASP A 378 -13.28 -18.34 4.26
N PRO A 379 -12.94 -18.94 5.41
CA PRO A 379 -11.68 -18.70 6.10
C PRO A 379 -10.44 -18.81 5.21
N ALA A 380 -10.45 -19.65 4.15
CA ALA A 380 -9.36 -19.75 3.19
C ALA A 380 -9.18 -18.47 2.38
N LEU A 381 -10.27 -17.80 1.98
CA LEU A 381 -10.24 -16.52 1.27
C LEU A 381 -9.76 -15.38 2.18
N LEU A 382 -10.24 -15.37 3.43
CA LEU A 382 -9.84 -14.36 4.42
C LEU A 382 -8.36 -14.47 4.83
N ARG A 383 -7.77 -15.67 4.73
CA ARG A 383 -6.38 -15.94 5.09
C ARG A 383 -5.40 -15.81 3.93
N LEU A 384 -5.85 -15.35 2.76
CA LEU A 384 -4.94 -15.07 1.65
C LEU A 384 -3.82 -14.11 2.13
N PRO A 385 -2.54 -14.45 1.92
CA PRO A 385 -1.43 -13.65 2.45
C PRO A 385 -1.14 -12.40 1.61
N ALA A 386 -1.42 -12.42 0.30
CA ALA A 386 -1.12 -11.31 -0.61
C ALA A 386 -1.76 -9.96 -0.20
N PRO A 387 -3.04 -9.88 0.24
CA PRO A 387 -3.65 -8.66 0.76
C PRO A 387 -2.91 -8.02 1.95
N GLY A 388 -2.08 -8.77 2.68
CA GLY A 388 -1.29 -8.28 3.81
C GLY A 388 0.06 -7.64 3.42
N LEU A 389 0.51 -7.80 2.17
CA LEU A 389 1.79 -7.25 1.71
C LEU A 389 1.74 -5.72 1.64
N ARG A 390 2.84 -5.05 1.99
CA ARG A 390 2.97 -3.58 1.99
C ARG A 390 4.33 -3.15 1.42
N GLY A 391 4.44 -1.87 1.04
CA GLY A 391 5.69 -1.27 0.53
C GLY A 391 6.38 -2.08 -0.57
N THR A 392 7.71 -2.22 -0.44
CA THR A 392 8.56 -2.94 -1.41
C THR A 392 8.11 -4.38 -1.66
N TRP A 393 7.58 -5.11 -0.67
CA TRP A 393 7.08 -6.48 -0.85
C TRP A 393 5.83 -6.56 -1.72
N ALA A 394 4.89 -5.62 -1.57
CA ALA A 394 3.71 -5.57 -2.41
C ALA A 394 4.08 -5.25 -3.87
N ARG A 395 5.05 -4.36 -4.07
CA ARG A 395 5.58 -4.00 -5.39
C ARG A 395 6.31 -5.17 -6.05
N ALA A 396 7.20 -5.85 -5.33
CA ALA A 396 7.89 -7.06 -5.79
C ALA A 396 6.90 -8.18 -6.16
N TYR A 397 5.86 -8.37 -5.33
CA TYR A 397 4.80 -9.32 -5.63
C TYR A 397 4.06 -8.98 -6.93
N ALA A 398 3.74 -7.71 -7.17
CA ALA A 398 3.09 -7.27 -8.42
C ALA A 398 3.96 -7.55 -9.67
N LEU A 399 5.29 -7.47 -9.55
CA LEU A 399 6.20 -7.88 -10.64
C LEU A 399 6.15 -9.40 -10.87
N LEU A 400 6.08 -10.19 -9.81
CA LEU A 400 5.96 -11.64 -9.89
C LEU A 400 4.60 -12.07 -10.49
N THR A 401 3.50 -11.42 -10.12
CA THR A 401 2.18 -11.69 -10.73
C THR A 401 2.16 -11.29 -12.21
N LYS A 402 2.84 -10.20 -12.57
CA LYS A 402 3.00 -9.79 -13.97
C LYS A 402 3.80 -10.81 -14.77
N LEU A 403 4.88 -11.34 -14.19
CA LEU A 403 5.71 -12.36 -14.84
C LEU A 403 4.91 -13.64 -15.07
N VAL A 404 4.22 -14.17 -14.05
CA VAL A 404 3.40 -15.39 -14.20
C VAL A 404 2.24 -15.20 -15.18
N SER A 405 1.67 -13.99 -15.29
CA SER A 405 0.61 -13.70 -16.26
C SER A 405 1.07 -13.84 -17.72
N GLN A 406 2.38 -13.74 -17.99
CA GLN A 406 2.95 -13.85 -19.32
C GLN A 406 3.39 -15.27 -19.69
N ILE A 407 4.00 -16.00 -18.74
CA ILE A 407 4.60 -17.32 -19.03
C ILE A 407 3.88 -18.50 -18.38
N GLY A 408 2.99 -18.26 -17.41
CA GLY A 408 2.34 -19.29 -16.62
C GLY A 408 3.20 -19.83 -15.48
N TRP A 409 2.57 -20.61 -14.60
CA TRP A 409 3.19 -21.12 -13.37
C TRP A 409 4.33 -22.11 -13.64
N ASP A 410 4.14 -23.06 -14.55
CA ASP A 410 5.11 -24.13 -14.78
C ASP A 410 6.40 -23.59 -15.41
N GLU A 411 6.30 -22.69 -16.39
CA GLU A 411 7.47 -22.01 -16.97
C GLU A 411 8.15 -21.09 -15.96
N LEU A 412 7.39 -20.44 -15.09
CA LEU A 412 7.96 -19.68 -13.98
C LEU A 412 8.77 -20.57 -13.03
N LEU A 413 8.30 -21.78 -12.70
CA LEU A 413 9.07 -22.74 -11.89
C LEU A 413 10.31 -23.27 -12.62
N LYS A 414 10.24 -23.50 -13.94
CA LYS A 414 11.41 -23.85 -14.76
C LYS A 414 12.45 -22.74 -14.73
N THR A 415 12.02 -21.51 -14.98
CA THR A 415 12.88 -20.31 -14.91
C THR A 415 13.49 -20.15 -13.52
N ARG A 416 12.70 -20.35 -12.46
CA ARG A 416 13.18 -20.30 -11.07
C ARG A 416 14.27 -21.36 -10.81
N SER A 417 14.07 -22.59 -11.27
CA SER A 417 15.03 -23.69 -11.06
C SER A 417 16.27 -23.61 -11.97
N SER A 418 16.19 -22.90 -13.11
CA SER A 418 17.36 -22.63 -13.95
C SER A 418 18.28 -21.60 -13.31
N VAL A 419 17.73 -20.54 -12.70
CA VAL A 419 18.52 -19.43 -12.15
C VAL A 419 18.87 -19.56 -10.67
N PHE A 420 18.08 -20.29 -9.87
CA PHE A 420 18.25 -20.36 -8.43
C PHE A 420 18.65 -21.73 -7.87
N VAL A 421 19.31 -21.67 -6.72
CA VAL A 421 19.54 -22.75 -5.76
C VAL A 421 18.73 -22.45 -4.49
N MET A 422 18.09 -23.46 -3.91
CA MET A 422 17.37 -23.30 -2.66
C MET A 422 18.33 -23.40 -1.46
N GLU A 423 18.01 -22.72 -0.35
CA GLU A 423 18.90 -22.69 0.81
C GLU A 423 19.15 -24.09 1.40
N GLU A 424 18.14 -24.96 1.41
CA GLU A 424 18.26 -26.33 1.91
C GLU A 424 19.15 -27.18 0.98
N GLU A 425 19.02 -27.01 -0.34
CA GLU A 425 19.89 -27.66 -1.33
C GLU A 425 21.35 -27.22 -1.17
N TYR A 426 21.57 -25.91 -0.96
CA TYR A 426 22.88 -25.34 -0.68
C TYR A 426 23.48 -25.87 0.63
N ARG A 427 22.69 -25.92 1.71
CA ARG A 427 23.13 -26.45 3.02
C ARG A 427 23.46 -27.94 2.95
N MET A 428 22.61 -28.74 2.32
CA MET A 428 22.85 -30.17 2.13
C MET A 428 24.15 -30.38 1.37
N GLN A 429 24.42 -29.63 0.31
CA GLN A 429 25.68 -29.77 -0.42
C GLN A 429 26.90 -29.27 0.33
N LYS A 430 26.78 -28.18 1.08
CA LYS A 430 27.87 -27.73 1.95
C LYS A 430 28.19 -28.82 2.99
N ALA A 431 27.18 -29.44 3.60
CA ALA A 431 27.35 -30.56 4.52
C ALA A 431 27.95 -31.80 3.83
N HIS A 432 27.52 -32.14 2.61
CA HIS A 432 28.09 -33.25 1.84
C HIS A 432 29.54 -32.97 1.40
N SER A 433 29.87 -31.73 1.05
CA SER A 433 31.23 -31.28 0.67
C SER A 433 32.16 -31.26 1.88
N GLU A 434 31.69 -30.78 3.04
CA GLU A 434 32.43 -30.85 4.30
C GLU A 434 32.63 -32.29 4.77
N MET A 435 31.61 -33.16 4.66
CA MET A 435 31.75 -34.60 4.93
C MET A 435 32.76 -35.27 3.98
N SER A 436 32.76 -34.90 2.70
CA SER A 436 33.73 -35.39 1.71
C SER A 436 35.17 -34.92 2.00
N ARG A 437 35.33 -33.68 2.49
CA ARG A 437 36.63 -33.15 2.96
C ARG A 437 37.12 -33.83 4.24
N VAL A 438 36.22 -34.12 5.19
CA VAL A 438 36.57 -34.82 6.43
C VAL A 438 36.95 -36.27 6.12
N THR A 439 36.19 -36.96 5.26
CA THR A 439 36.50 -38.35 4.84
C THR A 439 37.80 -38.46 4.04
N SER A 440 38.14 -37.49 3.19
CA SER A 440 39.44 -37.43 2.50
C SER A 440 40.63 -37.01 3.39
N SER A 441 40.38 -36.44 4.57
CA SER A 441 41.40 -36.15 5.60
C SER A 441 41.62 -37.27 6.61
N SER A 442 40.85 -38.36 6.52
CA SER A 442 41.02 -39.55 7.37
C SER A 442 42.25 -40.32 6.90
N ALA A 443 43.28 -40.37 7.74
CA ALA A 443 44.57 -41.02 7.47
C ALA A 443 44.42 -42.43 6.86
N VAL A 444 45.17 -42.68 5.78
CA VAL A 444 45.38 -44.02 5.23
C VAL A 444 46.18 -44.83 6.25
N ILE A 445 45.52 -45.74 6.97
CA ILE A 445 46.20 -46.74 7.82
C ILE A 445 46.56 -47.91 6.91
N HIS A 446 47.86 -48.10 6.65
CA HIS A 446 48.37 -49.29 5.98
C HIS A 446 48.44 -50.49 6.95
N GLU A 447 48.29 -51.69 6.40
CA GLU A 447 48.12 -52.99 7.09
C GLU A 447 49.30 -53.44 7.97
N ASP A 448 50.38 -52.66 8.06
CA ASP A 448 51.55 -52.93 8.93
C ASP A 448 51.64 -52.02 10.17
N GLY A 449 50.57 -51.30 10.51
CA GLY A 449 50.42 -50.66 11.83
C GLY A 449 51.38 -49.48 12.13
N THR A 450 51.95 -48.83 11.11
CA THR A 450 52.77 -47.61 11.30
C THR A 450 52.05 -46.36 10.81
N VAL A 451 51.90 -45.37 11.71
CA VAL A 451 51.42 -44.01 11.40
C VAL A 451 52.62 -43.16 11.00
N ARG A 452 52.65 -42.65 9.78
CA ARG A 452 53.57 -41.58 9.38
C ARG A 452 52.76 -40.32 9.08
N ASP A 453 52.96 -39.29 9.90
CA ASP A 453 52.56 -37.93 9.57
C ASP A 453 53.34 -37.46 8.34
N SER A 454 52.65 -37.20 7.24
CA SER A 454 53.22 -36.47 6.11
C SER A 454 53.21 -34.97 6.41
N VAL A 455 54.18 -34.55 7.22
CA VAL A 455 54.68 -33.17 7.18
C VAL A 455 55.42 -32.99 5.86
N VAL A 456 54.96 -32.09 5.00
CA VAL A 456 55.81 -31.45 3.98
C VAL A 456 55.66 -29.93 4.10
N SER A 457 56.63 -29.33 4.79
CA SER A 457 57.13 -27.96 4.55
C SER A 457 58.25 -28.05 3.50
N GLY A 458 58.56 -27.11 2.61
CA GLY A 458 58.07 -25.76 2.34
C GLY A 458 58.94 -25.10 1.24
N SER A 459 58.40 -24.01 0.66
CA SER A 459 59.06 -22.76 0.22
C SER A 459 60.16 -22.75 -0.85
N THR A 460 59.94 -21.97 -1.93
CA THR A 460 60.84 -20.88 -2.37
C THR A 460 60.15 -19.90 -3.33
N ALA A 461 60.52 -18.62 -3.21
CA ALA A 461 59.87 -17.42 -3.75
C ALA A 461 60.24 -17.08 -5.22
N VAL A 462 59.47 -16.20 -5.89
CA VAL A 462 59.81 -14.77 -6.21
C VAL A 462 58.76 -14.15 -7.18
N ALA A 463 58.18 -13.04 -6.73
CA ALA A 463 57.70 -11.80 -7.39
C ALA A 463 56.63 -11.73 -8.52
N ASP A 464 55.63 -10.88 -8.20
CA ASP A 464 55.01 -9.77 -8.96
C ASP A 464 53.74 -9.99 -9.81
N GLY A 465 52.74 -9.12 -9.56
CA GLY A 465 51.57 -8.90 -10.44
C GLY A 465 50.21 -8.78 -9.73
N ASP A 466 49.77 -7.55 -9.50
CA ASP A 466 48.46 -7.09 -9.02
C ASP A 466 47.21 -7.89 -9.47
N VAL A 467 46.33 -8.26 -8.51
CA VAL A 467 44.87 -8.09 -8.62
C VAL A 467 44.28 -7.88 -7.22
N VAL A 468 43.57 -6.77 -7.05
CA VAL A 468 42.85 -6.33 -5.85
C VAL A 468 41.58 -7.17 -5.68
N ASP A 469 41.39 -7.83 -4.53
CA ASP A 469 40.13 -8.47 -4.15
C ASP A 469 39.36 -7.55 -3.20
N ASP A 470 38.36 -6.88 -3.77
CA ASP A 470 37.41 -6.00 -3.09
C ASP A 470 36.41 -6.84 -2.29
N ASN A 471 36.74 -7.14 -1.03
CA ASN A 471 35.78 -7.66 -0.06
C ASN A 471 35.31 -6.53 0.86
N ALA A 472 34.41 -5.68 0.33
CA ALA A 472 33.75 -4.62 1.07
C ALA A 472 32.23 -4.70 0.90
N SER A 473 31.54 -5.49 1.74
CA SER A 473 30.20 -5.12 2.23
C SER A 473 29.74 -5.98 3.41
N THR A 474 30.30 -5.75 4.60
CA THR A 474 29.59 -6.00 5.85
C THR A 474 30.14 -5.08 6.95
N ARG A 475 29.63 -3.85 7.02
CA ARG A 475 29.78 -3.01 8.22
C ARG A 475 28.45 -2.35 8.56
N GLY A 476 27.66 -3.05 9.37
CA GLY A 476 26.69 -2.44 10.28
C GLY A 476 27.40 -2.09 11.60
N ILE A 477 27.18 -0.86 12.06
CA ILE A 477 27.78 -0.25 13.25
C ILE A 477 27.32 -0.97 14.53
N VAL A 478 28.26 -1.36 15.40
CA VAL A 478 28.01 -1.80 16.78
C VAL A 478 28.67 -0.80 17.74
N ALA A 479 27.90 -0.27 18.69
CA ALA A 479 28.38 0.63 19.75
C ALA A 479 29.17 -0.15 20.84
N PRO A 480 30.12 0.49 21.55
CA PRO A 480 31.08 -0.22 22.40
C PRO A 480 30.50 -0.61 23.76
N SER A 481 30.82 -1.83 24.21
CA SER A 481 30.57 -2.32 25.57
C SER A 481 31.82 -2.19 26.43
N THR A 482 31.68 -1.55 27.59
CA THR A 482 32.69 -1.53 28.67
C THR A 482 32.70 -2.85 29.46
N PRO A 483 33.85 -3.27 30.03
CA PRO A 483 34.00 -4.60 30.64
C PRO A 483 33.55 -4.64 32.11
N ILE A 484 32.94 -5.75 32.53
CA ILE A 484 32.70 -6.07 33.95
C ILE A 484 33.64 -7.22 34.37
N SER A 485 34.42 -6.99 35.43
CA SER A 485 35.12 -8.02 36.17
C SER A 485 34.37 -8.36 37.48
N ALA A 486 34.08 -9.66 37.64
CA ALA A 486 34.04 -10.48 38.86
C ALA A 486 33.46 -9.91 40.20
N SER A 487 32.45 -10.57 40.78
CA SER A 487 32.64 -11.56 41.87
C SER A 487 31.34 -12.03 42.58
N ARG A 488 31.27 -13.35 42.77
CA ARG A 488 30.70 -14.24 43.82
C ARG A 488 29.57 -13.78 44.78
N LYS A 489 28.48 -14.59 44.74
CA LYS A 489 27.67 -15.25 45.82
C LYS A 489 27.51 -14.57 47.20
N SER A 490 26.27 -14.36 47.63
CA SER A 490 25.51 -15.17 48.63
C SER A 490 24.34 -14.37 49.24
N GLY A 491 23.27 -15.05 49.68
CA GLY A 491 22.34 -14.49 50.68
C GLY A 491 20.85 -14.71 50.41
N SER A 492 20.25 -15.63 51.18
CA SER A 492 18.85 -16.05 51.20
C SER A 492 17.92 -15.13 52.01
N PHE A 493 16.62 -15.10 51.64
CA PHE A 493 15.40 -15.23 52.49
C PHE A 493 14.28 -14.21 52.22
N GLY A 494 13.04 -14.73 52.16
CA GLY A 494 11.83 -14.07 52.68
C GLY A 494 10.78 -13.68 51.65
N GLY A 495 9.69 -14.45 51.55
CA GLY A 495 8.57 -14.20 50.64
C GLY A 495 7.51 -13.21 51.15
N VAL A 496 6.55 -12.89 50.27
CA VAL A 496 5.10 -13.14 50.36
C VAL A 496 4.35 -12.26 49.34
N ASN A 497 3.61 -12.94 48.47
CA ASN A 497 2.42 -12.62 47.68
C ASN A 497 1.98 -11.15 47.44
N GLY A 498 1.77 -10.84 46.16
CA GLY A 498 0.91 -9.74 45.71
C GLY A 498 0.82 -9.69 44.19
N THR A 499 -0.31 -10.14 43.65
CA THR A 499 -0.68 -10.25 42.23
C THR A 499 -0.48 -8.95 41.44
N GLY A 500 0.27 -9.02 40.34
CA GLY A 500 0.40 -7.95 39.35
C GLY A 500 0.90 -8.52 38.03
N GLU A 501 -0.02 -8.86 37.14
CA GLU A 501 0.28 -9.16 35.73
C GLU A 501 0.80 -7.89 35.05
N ARG A 502 2.11 -7.86 34.80
CA ARG A 502 2.74 -6.91 33.88
C ARG A 502 2.80 -7.56 32.50
N LEU A 503 2.15 -6.92 31.53
CA LEU A 503 2.35 -7.18 30.11
C LEU A 503 3.83 -6.98 29.76
N GLY A 504 4.50 -8.06 29.37
CA GLY A 504 5.76 -8.00 28.63
C GLY A 504 5.47 -7.82 27.14
N THR A 505 5.98 -6.72 26.59
CA THR A 505 6.14 -6.50 25.15
C THR A 505 7.23 -7.45 24.65
N ASP A 506 6.84 -8.51 23.94
CA ASP A 506 7.75 -9.35 23.17
C ASP A 506 7.31 -9.29 21.70
N SER A 507 7.97 -8.43 20.93
CA SER A 507 7.80 -8.32 19.49
C SER A 507 8.71 -9.33 18.80
N SER A 508 8.37 -10.61 18.91
CA SER A 508 8.94 -11.69 18.09
C SER A 508 7.88 -12.19 17.13
N ILE A 509 8.18 -12.10 15.82
CA ILE A 509 7.37 -12.64 14.73
C ILE A 509 7.08 -14.13 14.99
N PRO A 510 5.81 -14.59 15.06
CA PRO A 510 5.53 -16.00 15.26
C PRO A 510 5.83 -16.77 13.98
N MET A 511 6.85 -17.64 14.04
CA MET A 511 7.14 -18.64 13.03
C MET A 511 6.10 -19.77 13.15
N ILE A 512 5.16 -19.83 12.21
CA ILE A 512 4.15 -20.88 12.14
C ILE A 512 4.82 -22.18 11.71
N ARG A 513 4.85 -23.18 12.59
CA ARG A 513 5.17 -24.57 12.24
C ARG A 513 3.89 -25.25 11.76
N ILE A 514 3.88 -25.69 10.51
CA ILE A 514 2.79 -26.50 9.94
C ILE A 514 3.09 -27.96 10.27
N SER A 515 2.26 -28.58 11.11
CA SER A 515 2.26 -30.02 11.33
C SER A 515 1.61 -30.70 10.13
N THR A 516 2.34 -31.58 9.46
CA THR A 516 1.84 -32.46 8.40
C THR A 516 0.89 -33.51 8.96
N GLU A 517 -0.16 -33.81 8.21
CA GLU A 517 -1.16 -34.85 8.48
C GLU A 517 -0.51 -36.25 8.48
N SER A 518 -0.03 -36.71 9.63
CA SER A 518 0.34 -38.11 9.83
C SER A 518 0.43 -38.48 11.32
N ASP A 519 -0.57 -38.10 12.13
CA ASP A 519 -0.64 -38.48 13.55
C ASP A 519 -2.10 -38.62 14.06
N ARG A 520 -2.96 -39.29 13.28
CA ARG A 520 -4.34 -39.64 13.71
C ARG A 520 -4.68 -41.12 13.73
N GLU A 521 -3.69 -42.00 13.62
CA GLU A 521 -3.87 -43.44 13.81
C GLU A 521 -2.89 -43.99 14.84
N LYS A 522 -3.17 -43.75 16.12
CA LYS A 522 -2.79 -44.58 17.27
C LYS A 522 -3.25 -43.88 18.54
N GLU A 523 -4.47 -44.21 18.98
CA GLU A 523 -4.89 -44.33 20.38
C GLU A 523 -6.42 -44.33 20.44
N ARG A 524 -7.02 -45.52 20.37
CA ARG A 524 -8.30 -45.87 21.00
C ARG A 524 -8.45 -47.40 20.99
N GLN A 525 -7.79 -48.05 21.93
CA GLN A 525 -8.34 -49.23 22.57
C GLN A 525 -8.57 -48.87 24.04
N VAL A 526 -9.81 -49.09 24.49
CA VAL A 526 -10.23 -49.61 25.80
C VAL A 526 -11.57 -48.97 26.21
N ASN A 527 -12.57 -49.87 26.28
CA ASN A 527 -13.90 -49.81 26.92
C ASN A 527 -14.92 -48.83 26.32
N GLY A 528 -16.14 -49.21 25.94
CA GLY A 528 -16.92 -50.42 26.25
C GLY A 528 -18.31 -49.96 26.68
N ASP A 529 -19.29 -50.05 25.77
CA ASP A 529 -20.66 -50.56 26.04
C ASP A 529 -21.64 -50.16 24.91
N THR A 530 -22.03 -51.20 24.17
CA THR A 530 -23.20 -51.37 23.29
C THR A 530 -24.51 -51.55 24.09
N PRO A 531 -25.70 -51.77 23.46
CA PRO A 531 -26.26 -51.25 22.21
C PRO A 531 -27.77 -50.92 22.32
N SER A 532 -28.37 -50.38 21.25
CA SER A 532 -29.73 -50.77 20.77
C SER A 532 -29.95 -50.19 19.36
N ARG A 533 -30.02 -51.03 18.30
CA ARG A 533 -31.24 -51.66 17.72
C ARG A 533 -32.08 -50.60 16.93
N VAL A 534 -32.46 -50.72 15.64
CA VAL A 534 -32.98 -51.86 14.85
C VAL A 534 -33.03 -51.52 13.33
N ASN A 535 -32.68 -52.52 12.52
CA ASN A 535 -33.14 -53.00 11.19
C ASN A 535 -33.72 -52.12 10.05
N GLY A 536 -33.34 -52.55 8.83
CA GLY A 536 -34.27 -53.04 7.78
C GLY A 536 -33.92 -52.57 6.37
N SER A 537 -33.19 -53.35 5.55
CA SER A 537 -33.68 -54.29 4.49
C SER A 537 -34.28 -53.59 3.25
N THR A 538 -34.01 -53.89 1.96
CA THR A 538 -33.30 -54.95 1.20
C THR A 538 -33.50 -54.65 -0.32
N PHE A 539 -32.68 -55.27 -1.21
CA PHE A 539 -32.83 -55.47 -2.68
C PHE A 539 -32.57 -54.26 -3.62
N ASP A 540 -31.95 -54.33 -4.81
CA ASP A 540 -31.45 -55.44 -5.65
C ASP A 540 -30.37 -54.95 -6.66
N ALA A 541 -29.62 -55.92 -7.20
CA ALA A 541 -28.73 -56.03 -8.36
C ALA A 541 -28.36 -54.84 -9.30
N GLY A 542 -27.07 -54.85 -9.71
CA GLY A 542 -26.61 -54.21 -10.96
C GLY A 542 -25.10 -53.98 -11.02
N GLU A 543 -24.35 -54.98 -11.52
CA GLU A 543 -22.93 -54.85 -11.89
C GLU A 543 -22.71 -53.72 -12.92
N GLY A 544 -21.66 -52.92 -12.69
CA GLY A 544 -21.28 -51.80 -13.54
C GLY A 544 -19.98 -51.16 -13.03
N ASP A 545 -18.88 -51.77 -13.44
CA ASP A 545 -17.49 -51.40 -13.24
C ASP A 545 -17.25 -49.87 -13.30
N ARG A 546 -16.81 -49.28 -12.19
CA ARG A 546 -16.26 -47.92 -12.13
C ARG A 546 -14.79 -48.03 -11.76
N SER A 547 -13.96 -47.91 -12.79
CA SER A 547 -12.55 -47.54 -12.70
C SER A 547 -12.38 -46.31 -11.80
N GLY A 548 -11.61 -46.49 -10.74
CA GLY A 548 -11.04 -45.39 -9.97
C GLY A 548 -10.05 -44.64 -10.86
N LEU A 549 -10.23 -43.32 -10.95
CA LEU A 549 -9.26 -42.39 -11.52
C LEU A 549 -8.01 -42.38 -10.62
N GLU A 550 -6.96 -43.06 -11.07
CA GLU A 550 -5.62 -42.96 -10.51
C GLU A 550 -4.98 -41.60 -10.83
N LYS A 551 -4.15 -41.12 -9.90
CA LYS A 551 -3.32 -39.92 -10.03
C LYS A 551 -2.25 -40.13 -11.11
N PRO A 552 -1.89 -39.11 -11.91
CA PRO A 552 -0.81 -39.26 -12.88
C PRO A 552 0.54 -39.39 -12.17
N ALA A 553 1.20 -40.54 -12.40
CA ALA A 553 2.59 -40.78 -12.04
C ALA A 553 3.53 -40.04 -13.01
N GLN A 554 4.63 -39.54 -12.45
CA GLN A 554 5.76 -38.94 -13.16
C GLN A 554 6.22 -39.79 -14.34
N ALA A 555 6.18 -39.20 -15.53
CA ALA A 555 6.68 -39.78 -16.76
C ALA A 555 8.21 -39.66 -16.81
N ALA A 556 8.91 -40.80 -16.74
CA ALA A 556 10.17 -41.07 -17.42
C ALA A 556 10.57 -42.54 -17.17
N ALA A 557 10.12 -43.45 -18.04
CA ALA A 557 10.78 -44.74 -18.25
C ALA A 557 10.24 -45.33 -19.56
N GLU A 558 11.01 -45.20 -20.63
CA GLU A 558 10.86 -46.03 -21.83
C GLU A 558 11.65 -47.33 -21.58
N GLU A 559 10.97 -48.47 -21.70
CA GLU A 559 11.58 -49.80 -21.79
C GLU A 559 11.86 -50.11 -23.26
N GLU A 560 13.09 -50.52 -23.59
CA GLU A 560 13.39 -51.28 -24.81
C GLU A 560 14.05 -52.62 -24.45
N ASP A 561 13.63 -53.64 -25.21
CA ASP A 561 13.84 -55.07 -25.04
C ASP A 561 15.29 -55.57 -25.17
N ILE A 562 15.50 -56.71 -24.52
CA ILE A 562 16.73 -57.51 -24.44
C ILE A 562 16.96 -58.30 -25.73
N ALA A 563 18.10 -58.12 -26.40
CA ALA A 563 18.79 -59.19 -27.13
C ALA A 563 20.30 -58.94 -27.34
N SER A 564 21.07 -59.98 -26.99
CA SER A 564 22.44 -60.36 -27.41
C SER A 564 23.69 -59.67 -26.83
N ASP A 565 24.51 -60.57 -26.28
CA ASP A 565 25.97 -60.71 -26.36
C ASP A 565 26.95 -59.85 -25.53
N ASP A 566 27.58 -60.59 -24.61
CA ASP A 566 29.01 -60.84 -24.49
C ASP A 566 29.99 -59.69 -24.19
N ALA A 567 30.99 -60.06 -23.41
CA ALA A 567 31.87 -59.22 -22.61
C ALA A 567 32.74 -58.24 -23.41
N SER A 568 32.83 -56.99 -22.92
CA SER A 568 34.13 -56.31 -22.71
C SER A 568 33.98 -54.93 -22.03
N HIS A 569 34.97 -54.64 -21.18
CA HIS A 569 35.19 -53.46 -20.35
C HIS A 569 34.60 -52.11 -20.81
N LYS A 570 33.78 -51.49 -19.96
CA LYS A 570 33.59 -50.02 -19.90
C LYS A 570 33.69 -49.53 -18.47
N GLN A 571 34.51 -48.48 -18.29
CA GLN A 571 34.63 -47.69 -17.07
C GLN A 571 33.26 -47.15 -16.64
N GLN A 572 32.95 -47.25 -15.35
CA GLN A 572 31.81 -46.58 -14.74
C GLN A 572 31.95 -45.07 -14.93
N PRO A 573 30.89 -44.34 -15.33
CA PRO A 573 30.91 -42.89 -15.22
C PRO A 573 30.88 -42.53 -13.73
N ALA A 574 31.83 -41.70 -13.30
CA ALA A 574 31.78 -41.05 -12.00
C ALA A 574 30.47 -40.25 -11.87
N PRO A 575 29.88 -40.14 -10.66
CA PRO A 575 28.71 -39.30 -10.48
C PRO A 575 29.08 -37.87 -10.88
N GLU A 576 28.35 -37.30 -11.85
CA GLU A 576 28.53 -35.91 -12.25
C GLU A 576 28.42 -35.04 -11.00
N ALA A 577 29.53 -34.43 -10.61
CA ALA A 577 29.52 -33.39 -9.60
C ALA A 577 28.66 -32.25 -10.15
N PHE A 578 27.43 -32.12 -9.66
CA PHE A 578 26.54 -30.98 -9.95
C PHE A 578 27.30 -29.68 -9.66
N SER A 579 27.81 -29.04 -10.72
CA SER A 579 28.52 -27.77 -10.62
C SER A 579 27.51 -26.63 -10.57
N PHE A 580 27.36 -26.01 -9.40
CA PHE A 580 26.52 -24.82 -9.19
C PHE A 580 27.09 -23.52 -9.76
N SER A 581 28.14 -23.59 -10.59
CA SER A 581 28.94 -22.43 -10.97
C SER A 581 28.15 -21.25 -11.56
N ASN A 582 26.93 -21.46 -12.07
CA ASN A 582 26.10 -20.42 -12.70
C ASN A 582 24.77 -20.09 -11.97
N LYS A 583 24.40 -20.76 -10.87
CA LYS A 583 23.11 -20.52 -10.16
C LYS A 583 23.31 -19.63 -8.94
N ARG A 584 22.32 -18.77 -8.63
CA ARG A 584 22.34 -17.87 -7.45
C ARG A 584 21.47 -18.40 -6.32
N LEU A 585 21.75 -18.02 -5.08
CA LEU A 585 20.86 -18.32 -3.97
C LEU A 585 19.55 -17.52 -4.10
N CYS A 586 18.41 -18.18 -3.99
CA CYS A 586 17.12 -17.49 -3.88
C CYS A 586 17.00 -16.84 -2.50
N GLU A 587 16.70 -15.55 -2.47
CA GLU A 587 16.41 -14.83 -1.23
C GLU A 587 15.14 -15.37 -0.57
N ARG A 588 15.17 -15.54 0.76
CA ARG A 588 14.05 -16.11 1.51
C ARG A 588 12.74 -15.35 1.34
N TRP A 589 12.83 -14.02 1.23
CA TRP A 589 11.64 -13.19 1.04
C TRP A 589 11.00 -13.45 -0.33
N LEU A 590 11.80 -13.69 -1.37
CA LEU A 590 11.32 -14.00 -2.70
C LEU A 590 10.69 -15.40 -2.75
N ASP A 591 11.32 -16.38 -2.10
CA ASP A 591 10.74 -17.72 -1.94
C ASP A 591 9.38 -17.68 -1.23
N ASN A 592 9.25 -16.87 -0.17
CA ASN A 592 7.96 -16.63 0.47
C ASN A 592 6.94 -16.01 -0.49
N LEU A 593 7.34 -15.07 -1.37
CA LEU A 593 6.44 -14.51 -2.39
C LEU A 593 6.01 -15.55 -3.44
N PHE A 594 6.83 -16.54 -3.77
CA PHE A 594 6.41 -17.67 -4.60
C PHE A 594 5.32 -18.50 -3.91
N MET A 595 5.42 -18.73 -2.60
CA MET A 595 4.37 -19.40 -1.83
C MET A 595 3.08 -18.58 -1.77
N VAL A 596 3.19 -17.27 -1.57
CA VAL A 596 2.05 -16.34 -1.63
C VAL A 596 1.38 -16.38 -3.00
N LEU A 597 2.18 -16.39 -4.08
CA LEU A 597 1.65 -16.49 -5.44
C LEU A 597 0.98 -17.83 -5.71
N TYR A 598 1.57 -18.93 -5.24
CA TYR A 598 0.99 -20.26 -5.36
C TYR A 598 -0.40 -20.32 -4.71
N GLU A 599 -0.57 -19.77 -3.51
CA GLU A 599 -1.86 -19.73 -2.83
C GLU A 599 -2.91 -18.92 -3.61
N ASP A 600 -2.54 -17.73 -4.10
CA ASP A 600 -3.43 -16.91 -4.94
C ASP A 600 -3.84 -17.67 -6.22
N LEU A 601 -2.90 -18.31 -6.92
CA LEU A 601 -3.18 -19.12 -8.12
C LEU A 601 -4.02 -20.37 -7.83
N ARG A 602 -3.77 -21.04 -6.71
CA ARG A 602 -4.52 -22.23 -6.27
C ARG A 602 -5.97 -21.88 -6.02
N VAL A 603 -6.22 -20.84 -5.23
CA VAL A 603 -7.58 -20.36 -4.94
C VAL A 603 -8.28 -19.92 -6.22
N TRP A 604 -7.59 -19.18 -7.10
CA TRP A 604 -8.15 -18.76 -8.38
C TRP A 604 -8.52 -19.95 -9.28
N THR A 605 -7.66 -20.97 -9.34
CA THR A 605 -7.90 -22.17 -10.15
C THR A 605 -9.10 -22.96 -9.64
N ILE A 606 -9.22 -23.14 -8.32
CA ILE A 606 -10.36 -23.80 -7.69
C ILE A 606 -11.65 -23.04 -8.01
N PHE A 607 -11.65 -21.72 -7.82
CA PHE A 607 -12.79 -20.88 -8.16
C PHE A 607 -13.22 -21.02 -9.63
N ARG A 608 -12.28 -20.97 -10.58
CA ARG A 608 -12.60 -21.14 -12.01
C ARG A 608 -13.15 -22.53 -12.33
N ALA A 609 -12.61 -23.57 -11.70
CA ALA A 609 -13.10 -24.93 -11.87
C ALA A 609 -14.53 -25.08 -11.32
N GLU A 610 -14.82 -24.50 -10.16
CA GLU A 610 -16.17 -24.46 -9.59
C GLU A 610 -17.14 -23.73 -10.53
N VAL A 611 -16.80 -22.53 -10.99
CA VAL A 611 -17.64 -21.77 -11.92
C VAL A 611 -17.95 -22.58 -13.19
N ALA A 612 -16.95 -23.26 -13.76
CA ALA A 612 -17.13 -24.10 -14.95
C ALA A 612 -18.03 -25.31 -14.68
N HIS A 613 -17.87 -25.95 -13.53
CA HIS A 613 -18.69 -27.10 -13.11
C HIS A 613 -20.17 -26.70 -12.95
N PHE A 614 -20.45 -25.60 -12.24
CA PHE A 614 -21.81 -25.11 -12.06
C PHE A 614 -22.46 -24.65 -13.36
N LYS A 615 -21.69 -24.01 -14.24
CA LYS A 615 -22.16 -23.63 -15.59
C LYS A 615 -22.58 -24.85 -16.41
N THR A 616 -21.84 -25.95 -16.32
CA THR A 616 -22.15 -27.22 -17.01
C THR A 616 -23.41 -27.88 -16.46
N GLN A 617 -23.66 -27.75 -15.15
CA GLN A 617 -24.87 -28.27 -14.51
C GLN A 617 -26.10 -27.36 -14.69
N HIS A 618 -25.95 -26.21 -15.35
CA HIS A 618 -26.98 -25.16 -15.44
C HIS A 618 -27.50 -24.69 -14.06
N VAL A 619 -26.64 -24.74 -13.04
CA VAL A 619 -26.95 -24.28 -11.68
C VAL A 619 -26.28 -22.93 -11.45
N ALA A 620 -26.99 -22.02 -10.78
CA ALA A 620 -26.42 -20.74 -10.40
C ALA A 620 -25.32 -20.93 -9.34
N TYR A 621 -24.09 -20.53 -9.67
CA TYR A 621 -23.00 -20.46 -8.70
C TYR A 621 -23.20 -19.25 -7.78
N ARG A 622 -23.37 -19.51 -6.48
CA ARG A 622 -23.64 -18.49 -5.45
C ARG A 622 -22.48 -18.44 -4.47
N LYS A 623 -22.08 -17.21 -4.12
CA LYS A 623 -21.08 -16.83 -3.13
C LYS A 623 -21.60 -15.59 -2.40
N THR A 624 -21.09 -15.31 -1.21
CA THR A 624 -21.45 -14.10 -0.47
C THR A 624 -20.90 -12.85 -1.16
N GLY A 625 -21.45 -11.68 -0.83
CA GLY A 625 -20.90 -10.40 -1.30
C GLY A 625 -19.40 -10.24 -1.00
N LEU A 626 -18.96 -10.54 0.22
CA LEU A 626 -17.55 -10.43 0.60
C LEU A 626 -16.65 -11.39 -0.19
N GLU A 627 -17.09 -12.63 -0.44
CA GLU A 627 -16.35 -13.59 -1.25
C GLU A 627 -16.15 -13.09 -2.68
N TRP A 628 -17.21 -12.55 -3.30
CA TRP A 628 -17.11 -11.95 -4.64
C TRP A 628 -16.15 -10.75 -4.68
N GLU A 629 -16.14 -9.92 -3.65
CA GLU A 629 -15.19 -8.80 -3.54
C GLU A 629 -13.73 -9.30 -3.45
N ILE A 630 -13.46 -10.32 -2.62
CA ILE A 630 -12.12 -10.92 -2.49
C ILE A 630 -11.69 -11.58 -3.80
N LEU A 631 -12.60 -12.28 -4.48
CA LEU A 631 -12.33 -12.90 -5.78
C LEU A 631 -12.08 -11.86 -6.87
N GLY A 632 -12.79 -10.72 -6.85
CA GLY A 632 -12.53 -9.59 -7.73
C GLY A 632 -11.12 -9.03 -7.52
N ASP A 633 -10.71 -8.83 -6.26
CA ASP A 633 -9.34 -8.38 -5.95
C ASP A 633 -8.29 -9.39 -6.39
N LEU A 634 -8.54 -10.68 -6.16
CA LEU A 634 -7.65 -11.77 -6.56
C LEU A 634 -7.47 -11.79 -8.09
N GLY A 635 -8.58 -11.70 -8.82
CA GLY A 635 -8.57 -11.60 -10.28
C GLY A 635 -7.76 -10.39 -10.77
N LEU A 636 -7.93 -9.22 -10.15
CA LEU A 636 -7.12 -8.03 -10.48
C LEU A 636 -5.63 -8.24 -10.18
N ARG A 637 -5.27 -8.82 -9.01
CA ARG A 637 -3.86 -9.09 -8.66
C ARG A 637 -3.18 -10.04 -9.66
N LEU A 638 -3.93 -11.00 -10.17
CA LEU A 638 -3.48 -12.01 -11.13
C LEU A 638 -3.66 -11.58 -12.61
N HIS A 639 -4.02 -10.32 -12.88
CA HIS A 639 -4.19 -9.74 -14.22
C HIS A 639 -5.35 -10.32 -15.05
N HIS A 640 -6.38 -10.89 -14.40
CA HIS A 640 -7.64 -11.35 -15.00
C HIS A 640 -8.72 -10.27 -14.91
N LYS A 641 -8.58 -9.20 -15.72
CA LYS A 641 -9.41 -7.98 -15.61
C LYS A 641 -10.90 -8.21 -15.87
N GLU A 642 -11.25 -8.98 -16.89
CA GLU A 642 -12.65 -9.22 -17.26
C GLU A 642 -13.36 -10.08 -16.22
N GLU A 643 -12.73 -11.16 -15.76
CA GLU A 643 -13.29 -12.01 -14.72
C GLU A 643 -13.38 -11.28 -13.38
N ALA A 644 -12.42 -10.40 -13.06
CA ALA A 644 -12.50 -9.54 -11.89
C ALA A 644 -13.67 -8.56 -11.97
N LYS A 645 -13.91 -7.95 -13.14
CA LYS A 645 -15.05 -7.08 -13.42
C LYS A 645 -16.37 -7.85 -13.21
N GLU A 646 -16.49 -9.07 -13.72
CA GLU A 646 -17.66 -9.93 -13.49
C GLU A 646 -17.85 -10.25 -12.00
N ALA A 647 -16.78 -10.59 -11.28
CA ALA A 647 -16.84 -10.85 -9.84
C ALA A 647 -17.34 -9.62 -9.06
N TYR A 648 -16.85 -8.41 -9.37
CA TYR A 648 -17.35 -7.19 -8.75
C TYR A 648 -18.81 -6.91 -9.12
N GLN A 649 -19.25 -7.19 -10.35
CA GLN A 649 -20.67 -7.07 -10.70
C GLN A 649 -21.55 -8.01 -9.87
N ARG A 650 -21.12 -9.28 -9.70
CA ARG A 650 -21.83 -10.26 -8.86
C ARG A 650 -21.83 -9.88 -7.37
N CYS A 651 -20.77 -9.24 -6.89
CA CYS A 651 -20.73 -8.67 -5.54
C CYS A 651 -21.86 -7.66 -5.31
N LEU A 652 -22.27 -6.92 -6.36
CA LEU A 652 -23.30 -5.88 -6.28
C LEU A 652 -24.73 -6.41 -6.42
N ASP A 653 -24.90 -7.70 -6.69
CA ASP A 653 -26.22 -8.35 -6.68
C ASP A 653 -26.76 -8.51 -5.24
N THR A 654 -25.93 -8.29 -4.23
CA THR A 654 -26.29 -8.37 -2.81
C THR A 654 -26.32 -6.98 -2.16
N PRO A 655 -27.18 -6.74 -1.14
CA PRO A 655 -27.31 -5.44 -0.49
C PRO A 655 -26.17 -5.18 0.52
N ARG A 656 -24.97 -5.71 0.31
CA ARG A 656 -23.84 -5.53 1.23
C ARG A 656 -23.33 -4.10 1.22
N TYR A 657 -23.03 -3.56 2.39
CA TYR A 657 -22.46 -2.21 2.51
C TYR A 657 -20.96 -2.20 2.14
N SER A 658 -20.63 -2.03 0.85
CA SER A 658 -19.24 -1.87 0.39
C SER A 658 -19.10 -0.90 -0.78
N GLN A 659 -18.22 0.10 -0.63
CA GLN A 659 -17.87 1.04 -1.69
C GLN A 659 -16.95 0.42 -2.76
N LYS A 660 -16.13 -0.55 -2.38
CA LYS A 660 -14.97 -0.97 -3.16
C LYS A 660 -15.31 -1.58 -4.54
N PRO A 661 -16.29 -2.47 -4.68
CA PRO A 661 -16.70 -2.97 -6.00
C PRO A 661 -17.20 -1.84 -6.91
N TRP A 662 -17.96 -0.87 -6.37
CA TRP A 662 -18.40 0.31 -7.13
C TRP A 662 -17.23 1.15 -7.63
N ALA A 663 -16.24 1.39 -6.77
CA ALA A 663 -15.02 2.14 -7.11
C ALA A 663 -14.21 1.45 -8.22
N LYS A 664 -14.03 0.12 -8.11
CA LYS A 664 -13.28 -0.67 -9.09
C LYS A 664 -14.00 -0.74 -10.44
N LEU A 665 -15.31 -0.94 -10.45
CA LEU A 665 -16.09 -0.91 -11.68
C LEU A 665 -16.12 0.48 -12.33
N MET A 666 -16.21 1.54 -11.54
CA MET A 666 -16.13 2.92 -12.05
C MET A 666 -14.81 3.18 -12.78
N GLU A 667 -13.68 2.76 -12.20
CA GLU A 667 -12.36 2.88 -12.81
C GLU A 667 -12.30 2.11 -14.14
N THR A 668 -12.77 0.86 -14.15
CA THR A 668 -12.83 0.03 -15.38
C THR A 668 -13.72 0.66 -16.46
N TYR A 669 -14.92 1.12 -16.13
CA TYR A 669 -15.82 1.75 -17.10
C TYR A 669 -15.29 3.09 -17.63
N ALA A 670 -14.56 3.85 -16.79
CA ALA A 670 -13.89 5.05 -17.23
C ALA A 670 -12.75 4.75 -18.22
N GLU A 671 -12.03 3.64 -18.04
CA GLU A 671 -11.02 3.16 -19.00
C GLU A 671 -11.63 2.70 -20.32
N GLU A 672 -12.78 2.03 -20.27
CA GLU A 672 -13.53 1.59 -21.45
C GLU A 672 -14.23 2.75 -22.19
N GLY A 673 -14.36 3.91 -21.56
CA GLY A 673 -15.10 5.05 -22.09
C GLY A 673 -16.63 4.89 -22.03
N ASP A 674 -17.15 3.99 -21.17
CA ASP A 674 -18.58 3.78 -20.98
C ASP A 674 -19.17 4.84 -20.03
N ILE A 675 -19.69 5.93 -20.62
CA ILE A 675 -20.23 7.07 -19.87
C ILE A 675 -21.36 6.63 -18.92
N GLN A 676 -22.30 5.82 -19.41
CA GLN A 676 -23.53 5.56 -18.68
C GLN A 676 -23.26 4.72 -17.43
N ARG A 677 -22.50 3.63 -17.57
CA ARG A 677 -22.15 2.77 -16.42
C ARG A 677 -21.15 3.44 -15.48
N CYS A 678 -20.22 4.23 -16.01
CA CYS A 678 -19.31 5.01 -15.18
C CYS A 678 -20.06 6.03 -14.32
N ILE A 679 -21.03 6.78 -14.87
CA ILE A 679 -21.82 7.73 -14.08
C ILE A 679 -22.67 7.00 -13.03
N GLN A 680 -23.30 5.88 -13.38
CA GLN A 680 -24.11 5.09 -12.43
C GLN A 680 -23.29 4.59 -11.24
N THR A 681 -22.10 4.05 -11.50
CA THR A 681 -21.18 3.62 -10.45
C THR A 681 -20.63 4.81 -9.66
N ALA A 682 -20.27 5.90 -10.32
CA ALA A 682 -19.80 7.13 -9.68
C ALA A 682 -20.81 7.74 -8.71
N ILE A 683 -22.11 7.72 -9.03
CA ILE A 683 -23.18 8.18 -8.12
C ILE A 683 -23.15 7.38 -6.80
N ARG A 684 -22.97 6.06 -6.88
CA ARG A 684 -22.88 5.20 -5.68
C ARG A 684 -21.60 5.47 -4.91
N VAL A 685 -20.46 5.58 -5.58
CA VAL A 685 -19.18 5.93 -4.95
C VAL A 685 -19.27 7.29 -4.24
N ALA A 686 -19.86 8.31 -4.88
CA ALA A 686 -20.06 9.64 -4.30
C ALA A 686 -20.92 9.55 -3.04
N ALA A 687 -21.97 8.72 -3.07
CA ALA A 687 -22.83 8.55 -1.92
C ALA A 687 -22.12 7.90 -0.73
N TYR A 688 -21.30 6.87 -0.95
CA TYR A 688 -20.45 6.30 0.11
C TYR A 688 -19.48 7.36 0.66
N GLN A 689 -18.79 8.08 -0.22
CA GLN A 689 -17.85 9.14 0.18
C GLN A 689 -18.51 10.24 1.02
N TRP A 690 -19.69 10.71 0.61
CA TRP A 690 -20.45 11.72 1.37
C TRP A 690 -21.02 11.18 2.69
N ALA A 691 -21.40 9.90 2.74
CA ALA A 691 -21.79 9.25 3.99
C ALA A 691 -20.62 9.14 4.99
N ASP A 692 -19.38 9.15 4.48
CA ASP A 692 -18.14 9.22 5.25
C ASP A 692 -17.50 10.62 5.23
N TYR A 693 -18.31 11.66 5.03
CA TYR A 693 -17.93 13.09 5.15
C TYR A 693 -16.79 13.55 4.22
N THR A 694 -16.61 12.85 3.10
CA THR A 694 -15.74 13.27 2.00
C THR A 694 -16.53 14.17 1.06
N GLU A 695 -16.60 15.45 1.41
CA GLU A 695 -17.21 16.53 0.61
C GLU A 695 -16.26 17.05 -0.49
N MET A 696 -15.02 16.57 -0.49
CA MET A 696 -13.99 16.91 -1.47
C MET A 696 -14.37 16.40 -2.87
N THR A 697 -14.29 17.31 -3.83
CA THR A 697 -14.45 17.05 -5.26
C THR A 697 -13.15 16.53 -5.88
N TYR A 698 -12.01 17.20 -5.61
CA TYR A 698 -10.71 16.88 -6.22
C TYR A 698 -9.58 16.89 -5.18
N PRO A 699 -8.62 15.92 -5.19
CA PRO A 699 -8.34 14.90 -6.19
C PRO A 699 -8.90 13.51 -5.81
N THR A 700 -10.20 13.31 -6.04
CA THR A 700 -10.87 12.02 -5.81
C THR A 700 -10.81 11.11 -7.04
N GLN A 701 -10.98 9.81 -6.84
CA GLN A 701 -11.17 8.84 -7.92
C GLN A 701 -12.35 9.16 -8.86
N ILE A 702 -13.40 9.82 -8.36
CA ILE A 702 -14.58 10.18 -9.17
C ILE A 702 -14.21 11.28 -10.16
N ALA A 703 -13.53 12.33 -9.70
CA ALA A 703 -13.05 13.39 -10.57
C ALA A 703 -12.10 12.85 -11.65
N ARG A 704 -11.19 11.94 -11.28
CA ARG A 704 -10.27 11.28 -12.25
C ARG A 704 -11.04 10.51 -13.33
N ALA A 705 -12.05 9.73 -12.95
CA ALA A 705 -12.90 9.03 -13.89
C ALA A 705 -13.64 10.00 -14.83
N PHE A 706 -14.19 11.10 -14.29
CA PHE A 706 -14.92 12.10 -15.06
C PHE A 706 -14.01 12.88 -16.01
N PHE A 707 -12.79 13.24 -15.59
CA PHE A 707 -11.81 13.90 -16.45
C PHE A 707 -11.32 12.98 -17.57
N LYS A 708 -11.11 11.68 -17.28
CA LYS A 708 -10.78 10.68 -18.31
C LYS A 708 -11.91 10.57 -19.34
N LEU A 709 -13.16 10.49 -18.91
CA LEU A 709 -14.31 10.51 -19.84
C LEU A 709 -14.44 11.83 -20.59
N GLY A 710 -14.16 12.95 -19.91
CA GLY A 710 -14.21 14.30 -20.49
C GLY A 710 -13.25 14.45 -21.66
N LYS A 711 -12.04 13.90 -21.52
CA LYS A 711 -11.05 13.83 -22.59
C LYS A 711 -11.52 13.00 -23.80
N ILE A 712 -12.30 11.94 -23.59
CA ILE A 712 -12.78 11.05 -24.66
C ILE A 712 -14.02 11.61 -25.36
N HIS A 713 -14.97 12.15 -24.58
CA HIS A 713 -16.35 12.42 -25.03
C HIS A 713 -16.78 13.87 -24.96
N GLY A 714 -16.02 14.73 -24.28
CA GLY A 714 -16.39 16.12 -23.97
C GLY A 714 -17.25 16.24 -22.70
N HIS A 715 -17.05 17.33 -21.95
CA HIS A 715 -17.77 17.59 -20.70
C HIS A 715 -19.27 17.78 -20.92
N ALA A 716 -19.67 18.39 -22.05
CA ALA A 716 -21.08 18.63 -22.35
C ALA A 716 -21.87 17.32 -22.42
N LYS A 717 -21.31 16.28 -23.03
CA LYS A 717 -21.96 14.96 -23.15
C LYS A 717 -22.14 14.30 -21.78
N ILE A 718 -21.18 14.44 -20.87
CA ILE A 718 -21.30 13.93 -19.50
C ILE A 718 -22.41 14.70 -18.76
N THR A 719 -22.44 16.03 -18.88
CA THR A 719 -23.49 16.88 -18.28
C THR A 719 -24.89 16.50 -18.79
N TYR A 720 -25.08 16.36 -20.10
CA TYR A 720 -26.38 15.97 -20.66
C TYR A 720 -26.82 14.58 -20.21
N THR A 721 -25.87 13.63 -20.15
CA THR A 721 -26.16 12.28 -19.65
C THR A 721 -26.60 12.35 -18.19
N LEU A 722 -25.90 13.09 -17.34
CA LEU A 722 -26.24 13.26 -15.93
C LEU A 722 -27.63 13.88 -15.73
N ILE A 723 -27.97 14.91 -16.50
CA ILE A 723 -29.31 15.56 -16.45
C ILE A 723 -30.40 14.57 -16.89
N SER A 724 -30.13 13.77 -17.94
CA SER A 724 -31.11 12.81 -18.47
C SER A 724 -31.45 11.66 -17.51
N MET A 725 -30.60 11.40 -16.50
CA MET A 725 -30.84 10.35 -15.49
C MET A 725 -31.92 10.72 -14.46
N GLY A 726 -32.35 11.98 -14.39
CA GLY A 726 -33.45 12.39 -13.49
C GLY A 726 -33.13 12.22 -11.99
N LEU A 727 -31.89 12.50 -11.59
CA LEU A 727 -31.42 12.31 -10.21
C LEU A 727 -32.07 13.31 -9.23
N PRO A 728 -32.23 12.94 -7.95
CA PRO A 728 -32.58 13.89 -6.89
C PRO A 728 -31.62 15.08 -6.86
N GLU A 729 -32.13 16.28 -6.55
CA GLU A 729 -31.36 17.53 -6.59
C GLU A 729 -30.08 17.50 -5.75
N SER A 730 -30.13 16.88 -4.57
CA SER A 730 -28.96 16.69 -3.69
C SER A 730 -27.83 15.92 -4.37
N ILE A 731 -28.16 14.82 -5.05
CA ILE A 731 -27.20 13.97 -5.75
C ILE A 731 -26.72 14.68 -7.01
N LEU A 732 -27.63 15.29 -7.76
CA LEU A 732 -27.27 16.04 -8.97
C LEU A 732 -26.25 17.15 -8.67
N LYS A 733 -26.44 17.88 -7.57
CA LYS A 733 -25.51 18.94 -7.13
C LYS A 733 -24.11 18.40 -6.82
N ILE A 734 -24.01 17.24 -6.18
CA ILE A 734 -22.73 16.58 -5.90
C ILE A 734 -22.07 16.15 -7.21
N MET A 735 -22.82 15.50 -8.09
CA MET A 735 -22.27 15.03 -9.36
C MET A 735 -21.85 16.19 -10.29
N ASP A 736 -22.59 17.30 -10.25
CA ASP A 736 -22.25 18.51 -11.01
C ASP A 736 -21.02 19.22 -10.44
N SER A 737 -20.71 19.09 -9.15
CA SER A 737 -19.51 19.72 -8.56
C SER A 737 -18.22 19.24 -9.23
N TYR A 738 -18.12 17.94 -9.58
CA TYR A 738 -16.98 17.39 -10.32
C TYR A 738 -16.81 18.03 -11.70
N LEU A 739 -17.91 18.27 -12.41
CA LEU A 739 -17.90 18.91 -13.72
C LEU A 739 -17.62 20.42 -13.61
N GLN A 740 -18.17 21.07 -12.57
CA GLN A 740 -17.93 22.48 -12.28
C GLN A 740 -16.47 22.73 -11.90
N TYR A 741 -15.84 21.81 -11.17
CA TYR A 741 -14.39 21.82 -10.92
C TYR A 741 -13.62 21.77 -12.24
N GLY A 742 -13.95 20.79 -13.09
CA GLY A 742 -13.35 20.66 -14.42
C GLY A 742 -13.46 21.93 -15.27
N LYS A 743 -14.62 22.61 -15.24
CA LYS A 743 -14.85 23.89 -15.91
C LYS A 743 -14.02 25.03 -15.30
N THR A 744 -13.98 25.14 -13.97
CA THR A 744 -13.28 26.21 -13.25
C THR A 744 -11.78 26.16 -13.53
N PHE A 745 -11.20 24.96 -13.52
CA PHE A 745 -9.76 24.75 -13.73
C PHE A 745 -9.38 24.45 -15.19
N LYS A 746 -10.37 24.47 -16.11
CA LYS A 746 -10.18 24.23 -17.56
C LYS A 746 -9.48 22.90 -17.84
N VAL A 747 -9.97 21.83 -17.23
CA VAL A 747 -9.48 20.47 -17.45
C VAL A 747 -9.76 20.02 -18.88
N GLU A 748 -8.83 19.32 -19.52
CA GLU A 748 -8.96 18.83 -20.91
C GLU A 748 -10.33 18.16 -21.15
N GLY A 749 -11.02 18.55 -22.23
CA GLY A 749 -12.40 18.11 -22.49
C GLY A 749 -13.48 19.11 -22.08
N TRP A 750 -13.15 20.18 -21.35
CA TRP A 750 -14.13 21.16 -20.86
C TRP A 750 -14.80 22.01 -21.94
N ASP A 751 -14.10 22.26 -23.04
CA ASP A 751 -14.47 23.09 -24.17
C ASP A 751 -15.12 22.31 -25.32
N PHE A 752 -15.17 20.98 -25.21
CA PHE A 752 -15.72 20.05 -26.20
C PHE A 752 -17.18 19.67 -25.95
#